data_AF-A0A3D2R6A5-F1
#
_entry.id   AF-A0A3D2R6A5-F1
#
_cell.length_a   1.000
_cell.length_b   1.000
_cell.length_c   1.000
_cell.angle_alpha   90.00
_cell.angle_beta   90.00
_cell.angle_gamma   90.00
#
_symmetry.space_group_name_H-M   'P 1'
#
loop_
_entity.id
_entity.type
_entity.pdbx_description
1 polymer ?
#
loop_
_entity_poly.entity_id
_entity_poly.type
_entity_poly.pdbx_seq_one_letter_code
_entity_poly.pdbx_strand_id
1 'polypeptide(L)'
;MFIVFDTETTGLPKRFNAPVSDVDNWPRCVQIAWQLHSADGGLIRHQDFLIKPEGYDIPFDSEKIHGISTELAKKDGALLQEVLDIFSKDLAEAQFVVGQNIGFDINIIGCEYFRLGKKDVFESCKVLDTCTEVTAQLCQIPGGRGGRYKLPTLTELHGFLFQSDFDQAHNATADVVATARCFFELIRRGYFKEELAPIAPKFFDDFLAVNKAVIAPIQLKHRNLKKASKALREQAQELQPQVSGPDKPVDHALMEDWPFIHCHSHSQFSILQSTASTQDLISAAVKDNMPGVALTDIGNMMGAFHFLQQVEQHNKSLTEDDPRKPLKGIVGCELNVCENHTNKNHKDNGYQIVFLAKNKIGYHNLSKLSSLAYTDGFYYVPRVDRQLIERYKEGLIVLTGNLYGEVPSKILNVGTNQAEEALVWWKEQFAPDLYVEIMRHGQEDEDRVNEVLIGLAQKHELKLVGTNNLFYINKEDANAHDILLCVKDGEKQSTPIGRGRGMRYGLPNQEYYFKSATDMKALFKDLPQAIASTKEIFDKIESFTLFRDVLLPKFNIPEAFIDPLDGQDGGKRGENSYLKFLTFQGAERRYSVISTEIQERLDFELSVIENTGYPGYFLIVQDFISEARKMGVSVGPGRGSAAGSAVAYCLGITNIDPIRYDLLFERFLNPDRISLPDIDIDFDDEGRSKVMDYVIQKYGANQVAQIIT
;
A
#
# COMPACT_ATOMS: atom_id res chain seq x y z
N MET A 1 29.06 -27.83 29.87
CA MET A 1 27.60 -28.07 29.89
C MET A 1 26.97 -27.31 28.73
N PHE A 2 25.78 -27.73 28.29
CA PHE A 2 25.03 -27.10 27.21
C PHE A 2 23.77 -26.47 27.78
N ILE A 3 23.50 -25.21 27.45
CA ILE A 3 22.19 -24.61 27.68
C ILE A 3 21.47 -24.51 26.34
N VAL A 4 20.30 -25.14 26.25
CA VAL A 4 19.40 -25.06 25.10
C VAL A 4 18.26 -24.15 25.49
N PHE A 5 18.00 -23.08 24.75
CA PHE A 5 16.91 -22.16 25.07
C PHE A 5 16.19 -21.66 23.83
N ASP A 6 14.96 -21.21 24.02
CA ASP A 6 14.08 -20.68 22.98
C ASP A 6 13.19 -19.59 23.59
N THR A 7 12.77 -18.64 22.77
CA THR A 7 11.90 -17.53 23.19
C THR A 7 10.69 -17.35 22.30
N GLU A 8 9.54 -17.11 22.93
CA GLU A 8 8.38 -16.55 22.25
C GLU A 8 8.38 -15.03 22.42
N THR A 9 7.90 -14.32 21.40
CA THR A 9 8.03 -12.85 21.33
C THR A 9 6.77 -12.16 20.84
N THR A 10 6.69 -10.85 21.08
CA THR A 10 5.60 -10.01 20.59
C THR A 10 5.62 -9.76 19.07
N GLY A 11 6.50 -10.39 18.31
CA GLY A 11 6.54 -10.24 16.84
C GLY A 11 7.92 -10.50 16.25
N LEU A 12 8.21 -9.89 15.10
CA LEU A 12 9.52 -9.92 14.47
C LEU A 12 10.19 -8.54 14.53
N PRO A 13 11.53 -8.46 14.56
CA PRO A 13 12.23 -7.19 14.55
C PRO A 13 11.99 -6.46 13.24
N LYS A 14 11.96 -5.12 13.30
CA LYS A 14 11.90 -4.29 12.08
C LYS A 14 13.09 -4.59 11.16
N ARG A 15 14.27 -4.81 11.76
CA ARG A 15 15.53 -5.14 11.10
C ARG A 15 16.27 -6.23 11.89
N PHE A 16 16.52 -7.36 11.24
CA PHE A 16 17.23 -8.51 11.84
C PHE A 16 18.71 -8.24 12.14
N ASN A 17 19.31 -7.19 11.57
CA ASN A 17 20.71 -6.83 11.75
C ASN A 17 20.93 -5.61 12.65
N ALA A 18 19.89 -5.10 13.33
CA ALA A 18 20.04 -3.99 14.25
C ALA A 18 20.81 -4.42 15.52
N PRO A 19 21.61 -3.54 16.14
CA PRO A 19 22.24 -3.86 17.41
C PRO A 19 21.20 -4.04 18.53
N VAL A 20 21.54 -4.79 19.57
CA VAL A 20 20.66 -5.00 20.75
C VAL A 20 20.34 -3.72 21.52
N SER A 21 21.15 -2.66 21.32
CA SER A 21 20.89 -1.34 21.90
C SER A 21 19.74 -0.58 21.21
N ASP A 22 19.33 -1.01 20.02
CA ASP A 22 18.15 -0.48 19.32
C ASP A 22 16.88 -1.16 19.85
N VAL A 23 16.49 -0.80 21.06
CA VAL A 23 15.41 -1.47 21.80
C VAL A 23 14.04 -1.34 21.14
N ASP A 24 13.83 -0.33 20.28
CA ASP A 24 12.57 -0.12 19.56
C ASP A 24 12.46 -1.00 18.31
N ASN A 25 13.60 -1.50 17.81
CA ASN A 25 13.64 -2.43 16.68
C ASN A 25 13.23 -3.85 17.07
N TRP A 26 13.64 -4.30 18.27
CA TRP A 26 13.50 -5.68 18.72
C TRP A 26 12.22 -5.91 19.51
N PRO A 27 11.48 -7.01 19.27
CA PRO A 27 10.25 -7.32 20.00
C PRO A 27 10.54 -7.66 21.48
N ARG A 28 9.48 -7.79 22.27
CA ARG A 28 9.56 -8.14 23.70
C ARG A 28 9.52 -9.65 23.88
N CYS A 29 10.26 -10.16 24.85
CA CYS A 29 10.16 -11.55 25.28
C CYS A 29 8.80 -11.78 25.98
N VAL A 30 8.11 -12.84 25.59
CA VAL A 30 6.80 -13.24 26.10
C VAL A 30 6.90 -14.56 26.88
N GLN A 31 7.71 -15.49 26.39
CA GLN A 31 8.07 -16.71 27.09
C GLN A 31 9.56 -16.96 26.88
N ILE A 32 10.21 -17.50 27.90
CA ILE A 32 11.54 -18.10 27.76
C ILE A 32 11.51 -19.46 28.44
N ALA A 33 12.00 -20.46 27.72
CA ALA A 33 12.25 -21.78 28.27
C ALA A 33 13.70 -22.17 28.03
N TRP A 34 14.27 -22.96 28.93
CA TRP A 34 15.59 -23.53 28.72
C TRP A 34 15.79 -24.87 29.41
N GLN A 35 16.81 -25.57 28.94
CA GLN A 35 17.31 -26.82 29.51
C GLN A 35 18.82 -26.73 29.66
N LEU A 36 19.32 -27.05 30.85
CA LEU A 36 20.73 -27.23 31.10
C LEU A 36 21.07 -28.72 31.05
N HIS A 37 22.03 -29.08 30.22
CA HIS A 37 22.47 -30.46 30.01
C HIS A 37 23.94 -30.68 30.39
N SER A 38 24.22 -31.87 30.91
CA SER A 38 25.57 -32.38 31.13
C SER A 38 26.27 -32.68 29.79
N ALA A 39 27.58 -32.96 29.86
CA ALA A 39 28.38 -33.23 28.66
C ALA A 39 27.91 -34.49 27.90
N ASP A 40 27.33 -35.47 28.58
CA ASP A 40 26.76 -36.68 27.98
C ASP A 40 25.32 -36.51 27.45
N GLY A 41 24.76 -35.30 27.52
CA GLY A 41 23.41 -34.98 27.04
C GLY A 41 22.30 -35.18 28.09
N GLY A 42 22.64 -35.64 29.30
CA GLY A 42 21.68 -35.76 30.40
C GLY A 42 21.07 -34.41 30.81
N LEU A 43 19.76 -34.37 31.06
CA LEU A 43 19.07 -33.18 31.54
C LEU A 43 19.38 -32.92 33.02
N ILE A 44 19.97 -31.76 33.34
CA ILE A 44 20.29 -31.33 34.71
C ILE A 44 19.15 -30.47 35.27
N ARG A 45 18.72 -29.45 34.53
CA ARG A 45 17.65 -28.52 34.92
C ARG A 45 16.80 -28.14 33.72
N HIS A 46 15.53 -27.86 34.00
CA HIS A 46 14.59 -27.32 33.04
C HIS A 46 13.80 -26.19 33.69
N GLN A 47 13.64 -25.08 32.97
CA GLN A 47 12.88 -23.92 33.39
C GLN A 47 11.98 -23.44 32.23
N ASP A 48 10.82 -22.89 32.59
CA ASP A 48 9.82 -22.34 31.67
C ASP A 48 9.10 -21.19 32.38
N PHE A 49 9.18 -19.99 31.80
CA PHE A 49 8.54 -18.80 32.35
C PHE A 49 7.80 -18.04 31.26
N LEU A 50 6.53 -17.74 31.55
CA LEU A 50 5.84 -16.62 30.90
C LEU A 50 6.36 -15.31 31.51
N ILE A 51 6.58 -14.31 30.67
CA ILE A 51 7.00 -12.97 31.10
C ILE A 51 5.77 -12.10 31.29
N LYS A 52 5.66 -11.48 32.46
CA LYS A 52 4.61 -10.51 32.74
C LYS A 52 4.87 -9.24 31.94
N PRO A 53 3.94 -8.79 31.09
CA PRO A 53 4.15 -7.61 30.27
C PRO A 53 4.07 -6.33 31.12
N GLU A 54 5.09 -5.47 30.99
CA GLU A 54 5.18 -4.17 31.64
C GLU A 54 5.32 -3.06 30.59
N GLY A 55 4.25 -2.30 30.37
CA GLY A 55 4.20 -1.21 29.39
C GLY A 55 4.05 -1.64 27.93
N TYR A 56 3.70 -2.90 27.66
CA TYR A 56 3.42 -3.42 26.32
C TYR A 56 2.29 -4.44 26.35
N ASP A 57 1.74 -4.74 25.17
CA ASP A 57 0.76 -5.82 24.96
C ASP A 57 1.36 -6.89 24.05
N ILE A 58 0.80 -8.10 24.09
CA ILE A 58 1.12 -9.16 23.15
C ILE A 58 0.17 -9.05 21.95
N PRO A 59 0.68 -8.78 20.72
CA PRO A 59 -0.17 -8.59 19.55
C PRO A 59 -0.91 -9.87 19.14
N PHE A 60 -2.05 -9.71 18.47
CA PHE A 60 -2.89 -10.86 18.11
C PHE A 60 -2.20 -11.82 17.13
N ASP A 61 -1.44 -11.30 16.16
CA ASP A 61 -0.72 -12.17 15.20
C ASP A 61 0.32 -13.05 15.91
N SER A 62 0.95 -12.54 16.98
CA SER A 62 1.82 -13.34 17.86
C SER A 62 1.03 -14.34 18.72
N GLU A 63 -0.08 -13.91 19.35
CA GLU A 63 -0.98 -14.81 20.09
C GLU A 63 -1.46 -15.98 19.22
N LYS A 64 -1.75 -15.75 17.93
CA LYS A 64 -2.20 -16.80 17.01
C LYS A 64 -1.14 -17.88 16.78
N ILE A 65 0.13 -17.48 16.77
CA ILE A 65 1.29 -18.36 16.62
C ILE A 65 1.47 -19.18 17.91
N HIS A 66 1.85 -18.52 19.01
CA HIS A 66 2.30 -19.21 20.23
C HIS A 66 1.21 -19.42 21.30
N GLY A 67 0.06 -18.74 21.17
CA GLY A 67 -1.11 -18.94 22.03
C GLY A 67 -1.11 -18.20 23.36
N ILE A 68 -0.22 -17.23 23.57
CA ILE A 68 -0.09 -16.50 24.84
C ILE A 68 -0.78 -15.15 24.66
N SER A 69 -1.90 -14.94 25.35
CA SER A 69 -2.56 -13.64 25.36
C SER A 69 -1.93 -12.71 26.40
N THR A 70 -2.09 -11.40 26.22
CA THR A 70 -1.70 -10.39 27.21
C THR A 70 -2.28 -10.71 28.59
N GLU A 71 -3.55 -11.12 28.66
CA GLU A 71 -4.22 -11.45 29.93
C GLU A 71 -3.66 -12.71 30.59
N LEU A 72 -3.30 -13.73 29.80
CA LEU A 72 -2.62 -14.91 30.31
C LEU A 72 -1.25 -14.54 30.91
N ALA A 73 -0.47 -13.75 30.17
CA ALA A 73 0.86 -13.32 30.60
C ALA A 73 0.80 -12.38 31.82
N LYS A 74 -0.21 -11.52 31.94
CA LYS A 74 -0.43 -10.69 33.15
C LYS A 74 -0.75 -11.52 34.38
N LYS A 75 -1.54 -12.57 34.22
CA LYS A 75 -2.03 -13.43 35.31
C LYS A 75 -0.96 -14.41 35.80
N ASP A 76 -0.30 -15.10 34.87
CA ASP A 76 0.57 -16.23 35.17
C ASP A 76 2.06 -15.92 34.92
N GLY A 77 2.39 -14.73 34.39
CA GLY A 77 3.75 -14.34 34.09
C GLY A 77 4.56 -13.91 35.31
N ALA A 78 5.85 -14.21 35.28
CA ALA A 78 6.84 -13.75 36.25
C ALA A 78 7.48 -12.42 35.81
N LEU A 79 8.07 -11.70 36.74
CA LEU A 79 8.78 -10.45 36.44
C LEU A 79 10.03 -10.76 35.60
N LEU A 80 10.22 -10.05 34.49
CA LEU A 80 11.34 -10.22 33.57
C LEU A 80 12.68 -10.24 34.29
N GLN A 81 12.87 -9.30 35.22
CA GLN A 81 14.08 -9.16 36.03
C GLN A 81 14.41 -10.45 36.81
N GLU A 82 13.41 -11.08 37.45
CA GLU A 82 13.59 -12.31 38.23
C GLU A 82 13.94 -13.49 37.32
N VAL A 83 13.27 -13.60 36.18
CA VAL A 83 13.51 -14.67 35.20
C VAL A 83 14.93 -14.58 34.63
N LEU A 84 15.38 -13.39 34.25
CA LEU A 84 16.74 -13.18 33.75
C LEU A 84 17.82 -13.46 34.81
N ASP A 85 17.54 -13.20 36.09
CA ASP A 85 18.48 -13.55 37.17
C ASP A 85 18.62 -15.06 37.35
N ILE A 86 17.54 -15.83 37.14
CA ILE A 86 17.60 -17.31 37.15
C ILE A 86 18.34 -17.79 35.89
N PHE A 87 17.99 -17.26 34.72
CA PHE A 87 18.65 -17.62 33.47
C PHE A 87 20.16 -17.33 33.50
N SER A 88 20.58 -16.19 34.02
CA SER A 88 22.00 -15.83 34.22
C SER A 88 22.76 -16.86 35.06
N LYS A 89 22.15 -17.40 36.12
CA LYS A 89 22.78 -18.41 36.98
C LYS A 89 23.00 -19.72 36.24
N ASP A 90 22.00 -20.18 35.49
CA ASP A 90 22.11 -21.40 34.68
C ASP A 90 23.07 -21.23 33.50
N LEU A 91 23.06 -20.05 32.86
CA LEU A 91 23.97 -19.71 31.77
C LEU A 91 25.44 -19.69 32.23
N ALA A 92 25.71 -19.23 33.45
CA ALA A 92 27.08 -19.22 34.02
C ALA A 92 27.68 -20.62 34.22
N GLU A 93 26.86 -21.67 34.34
CA GLU A 93 27.30 -23.07 34.37
C GLU A 93 27.51 -23.65 32.96
N ALA A 94 26.95 -23.00 31.93
CA ALA A 94 27.01 -23.45 30.55
C ALA A 94 28.27 -22.97 29.83
N GLN A 95 28.86 -23.86 29.04
CA GLN A 95 29.98 -23.52 28.16
C GLN A 95 29.48 -23.23 26.73
N PHE A 96 28.38 -23.87 26.36
CA PHE A 96 27.79 -23.78 25.04
C PHE A 96 26.34 -23.36 25.14
N VAL A 97 25.95 -22.42 24.29
CA VAL A 97 24.58 -21.98 24.07
C VAL A 97 24.11 -22.61 22.77
N VAL A 98 22.97 -23.27 22.83
CA VAL A 98 22.42 -24.06 21.72
C VAL A 98 21.00 -23.61 21.43
N GLY A 99 20.64 -23.55 20.15
CA GLY A 99 19.26 -23.33 19.75
C GLY A 99 19.06 -23.57 18.25
N GLN A 100 17.82 -23.38 17.79
CA GLN A 100 17.46 -23.40 16.38
C GLN A 100 17.31 -21.95 15.89
N ASN A 101 18.20 -21.46 15.03
CA ASN A 101 18.28 -20.05 14.66
C ASN A 101 18.52 -19.13 15.88
N ILE A 102 19.37 -19.60 16.80
CA ILE A 102 19.60 -19.08 18.15
C ILE A 102 20.08 -17.63 18.19
N GLY A 103 20.65 -17.13 17.08
CA GLY A 103 21.03 -15.72 16.97
C GLY A 103 19.83 -14.77 17.16
N PHE A 104 18.62 -15.20 16.81
CA PHE A 104 17.40 -14.44 17.09
C PHE A 104 17.16 -14.33 18.60
N ASP A 105 17.07 -15.46 19.30
CA ASP A 105 16.78 -15.54 20.74
C ASP A 105 17.85 -14.87 21.60
N ILE A 106 19.12 -14.99 21.21
CA ILE A 106 20.24 -14.27 21.84
C ILE A 106 20.01 -12.76 21.78
N ASN A 107 19.60 -12.23 20.62
CA ASN A 107 19.34 -10.80 20.48
C ASN A 107 18.11 -10.35 21.26
N ILE A 108 17.06 -11.18 21.33
CA ILE A 108 15.86 -10.91 22.16
C ILE A 108 16.26 -10.77 23.62
N ILE A 109 16.93 -11.78 24.17
CA ILE A 109 17.33 -11.77 25.58
C ILE A 109 18.39 -10.70 25.85
N GLY A 110 19.36 -10.52 24.96
CA GLY A 110 20.35 -9.43 25.04
C GLY A 110 19.69 -8.05 25.08
N CYS A 111 18.65 -7.83 24.28
CA CYS A 111 17.85 -6.60 24.31
C CYS A 111 17.09 -6.44 25.64
N GLU A 112 16.52 -7.50 26.21
CA GLU A 112 15.88 -7.44 27.53
C GLU A 112 16.89 -7.13 28.66
N TYR A 113 18.12 -7.68 28.60
CA TYR A 113 19.20 -7.26 29.50
C TYR A 113 19.53 -5.78 29.32
N PHE A 114 19.64 -5.30 28.08
CA PHE A 114 19.95 -3.90 27.79
C PHE A 114 18.86 -2.96 28.33
N ARG A 115 17.57 -3.30 28.18
CA ARG A 115 16.43 -2.55 28.74
C ARG A 115 16.49 -2.42 30.27
N LEU A 116 17.08 -3.40 30.96
CA LEU A 116 17.30 -3.39 32.41
C LEU A 116 18.64 -2.74 32.83
N GLY A 117 19.39 -2.18 31.88
CA GLY A 117 20.69 -1.57 32.14
C GLY A 117 21.77 -2.58 32.52
N LYS A 118 21.60 -3.86 32.15
CA LYS A 118 22.55 -4.94 32.40
C LYS A 118 23.46 -5.16 31.19
N LYS A 119 24.63 -5.76 31.44
CA LYS A 119 25.58 -6.14 30.39
C LYS A 119 25.13 -7.42 29.67
N ASP A 120 25.63 -7.60 28.45
CA ASP A 120 25.48 -8.85 27.71
C ASP A 120 26.09 -10.01 28.50
N VAL A 121 25.33 -11.10 28.62
CA VAL A 121 25.68 -12.29 29.38
C VAL A 121 26.19 -13.43 28.50
N PHE A 122 26.12 -13.29 27.18
CA PHE A 122 26.50 -14.34 26.22
C PHE A 122 27.98 -14.28 25.79
N GLU A 123 28.72 -13.22 26.14
CA GLU A 123 30.14 -13.04 25.75
C GLU A 123 31.06 -14.22 26.15
N SER A 124 30.74 -14.91 27.26
CA SER A 124 31.53 -16.02 27.77
C SER A 124 31.16 -17.39 27.19
N CYS A 125 30.06 -17.50 26.44
CA CYS A 125 29.54 -18.76 25.93
C CYS A 125 29.79 -18.92 24.42
N LYS A 126 30.03 -20.15 23.98
CA LYS A 126 30.14 -20.47 22.54
C LYS A 126 28.79 -20.85 21.99
N VAL A 127 28.41 -20.26 20.86
CA VAL A 127 27.10 -20.49 20.22
C VAL A 127 27.19 -21.67 19.25
N LEU A 128 26.22 -22.59 19.33
CA LEU A 128 26.03 -23.71 18.42
C LEU A 128 24.58 -23.68 17.91
N ASP A 129 24.40 -23.68 16.59
CA ASP A 129 23.07 -23.56 15.97
C ASP A 129 22.73 -24.84 15.19
N THR A 130 21.51 -25.34 15.35
CA THR A 130 20.99 -26.48 14.57
C THR A 130 20.39 -26.07 13.22
N CYS A 131 20.19 -24.78 12.97
CA CYS A 131 19.73 -24.19 11.72
C CYS A 131 20.92 -23.68 10.88
N THR A 132 21.59 -24.57 10.14
CA THR A 132 22.82 -24.25 9.40
C THR A 132 22.78 -24.77 7.96
N GLU A 133 23.72 -24.32 7.13
CA GLU A 133 23.90 -24.86 5.77
C GLU A 133 24.20 -26.38 5.81
N VAL A 134 24.82 -26.88 6.88
CA VAL A 134 25.04 -28.32 7.08
C VAL A 134 23.72 -29.06 7.24
N THR A 135 22.80 -28.55 8.06
CA THR A 135 21.47 -29.15 8.21
C THR A 135 20.58 -28.94 6.98
N ALA A 136 20.76 -27.86 6.22
CA ALA A 136 20.13 -27.69 4.91
C ALA A 136 20.58 -28.74 3.89
N GLN A 137 21.89 -29.04 3.83
CA GLN A 137 22.43 -30.10 2.97
C GLN A 137 21.97 -31.49 3.42
N LEU A 138 21.76 -31.68 4.71
CA LEU A 138 21.25 -32.93 5.27
C LEU A 138 19.79 -33.16 4.86
N CYS A 139 18.93 -32.15 5.02
CA CYS A 139 17.50 -32.26 4.73
C CYS A 139 17.16 -32.12 3.24
N GLN A 140 18.02 -31.47 2.45
CA GLN A 140 17.86 -31.25 1.00
C GLN A 140 16.52 -30.65 0.57
N ILE A 141 15.97 -29.75 1.38
CA ILE A 141 14.67 -29.14 1.14
C ILE A 141 14.82 -28.11 0.00
N PRO A 142 14.04 -28.18 -1.10
CA PRO A 142 14.18 -27.27 -2.22
C PRO A 142 13.77 -25.82 -1.87
N GLY A 143 14.24 -24.85 -2.67
CA GLY A 143 13.83 -23.45 -2.60
C GLY A 143 14.67 -22.55 -1.70
N GLY A 144 15.91 -22.90 -1.39
CA GLY A 144 16.85 -21.99 -0.72
C GLY A 144 17.23 -20.80 -1.61
N ARG A 145 17.71 -19.71 -0.99
CA ARG A 145 18.12 -18.50 -1.72
C ARG A 145 19.33 -18.81 -2.61
N GLY A 146 19.34 -18.27 -3.84
CA GLY A 146 20.43 -18.44 -4.78
C GLY A 146 20.61 -19.88 -5.29
N GLY A 147 19.54 -20.68 -5.33
CA GLY A 147 19.57 -22.07 -5.80
C GLY A 147 20.07 -23.09 -4.78
N ARG A 148 20.31 -22.69 -3.53
CA ARG A 148 20.69 -23.57 -2.42
C ARG A 148 19.50 -24.37 -1.86
N TYR A 149 19.77 -25.28 -0.94
CA TYR A 149 18.72 -25.89 -0.12
C TYR A 149 18.19 -24.90 0.93
N LYS A 150 16.93 -25.05 1.31
CA LYS A 150 16.28 -24.29 2.37
C LYS A 150 16.85 -24.73 3.73
N LEU A 151 17.15 -23.75 4.59
CA LEU A 151 17.42 -24.01 6.01
C LEU A 151 16.17 -24.64 6.66
N PRO A 152 16.28 -25.83 7.28
CA PRO A 152 15.12 -26.54 7.78
C PRO A 152 14.50 -25.80 8.97
N THR A 153 13.16 -25.78 9.05
CA THR A 153 12.49 -25.44 10.32
C THR A 153 12.78 -26.51 11.36
N LEU A 154 12.52 -26.22 12.64
CA LEU A 154 12.71 -27.21 13.71
C LEU A 154 11.90 -28.49 13.45
N THR A 155 10.65 -28.34 13.02
CA THR A 155 9.77 -29.46 12.66
C THR A 155 10.32 -30.26 11.48
N GLU A 156 10.82 -29.59 10.43
CA GLU A 156 11.42 -30.27 9.27
C GLU A 156 12.68 -31.06 9.66
N LEU A 157 13.54 -30.46 10.50
CA LEU A 157 14.74 -31.13 11.00
C LEU A 157 14.39 -32.32 11.92
N HIS A 158 13.43 -32.14 12.83
CA HIS A 158 12.96 -33.20 13.72
C HIS A 158 12.33 -34.36 12.92
N GLY A 159 11.46 -34.04 11.96
CA GLY A 159 10.86 -35.01 11.04
C GLY A 159 11.90 -35.79 10.25
N PHE A 160 12.95 -35.12 9.76
CA PHE A 160 14.06 -35.79 9.08
C PHE A 160 14.85 -36.73 10.00
N LEU A 161 15.15 -36.32 11.24
CA LEU A 161 15.98 -37.10 12.15
C LEU A 161 15.23 -38.29 12.76
N PHE A 162 13.92 -38.15 13.04
CA PHE A 162 13.15 -39.10 13.85
C PHE A 162 11.94 -39.72 13.14
N GLN A 163 11.64 -39.33 11.89
CA GLN A 163 10.45 -39.77 11.14
C GLN A 163 9.12 -39.49 11.87
N SER A 164 9.09 -38.47 12.71
CA SER A 164 7.91 -38.01 13.42
C SER A 164 7.95 -36.49 13.58
N ASP A 165 6.80 -35.85 13.51
CA ASP A 165 6.67 -34.47 13.98
C ASP A 165 6.64 -34.44 15.53
N PHE A 166 6.60 -33.24 16.10
CA PHE A 166 6.40 -33.05 17.54
C PHE A 166 5.20 -32.13 17.79
N ASP A 167 4.49 -32.37 18.89
CA ASP A 167 3.29 -31.63 19.25
C ASP A 167 3.64 -30.22 19.80
N GLN A 168 2.78 -29.23 19.53
CA GLN A 168 2.88 -27.86 20.06
C GLN A 168 4.11 -27.04 19.62
N ALA A 169 4.55 -27.16 18.36
CA ALA A 169 5.51 -26.20 17.79
C ALA A 169 5.03 -24.74 18.00
N HIS A 170 5.97 -23.83 18.26
CA HIS A 170 5.72 -22.47 18.75
C HIS A 170 5.22 -22.44 20.21
N ASN A 171 5.90 -23.22 21.03
CA ASN A 171 5.85 -23.14 22.47
C ASN A 171 7.29 -23.36 22.93
N ALA A 172 7.91 -22.34 23.51
CA ALA A 172 9.33 -22.36 23.86
C ALA A 172 9.74 -23.65 24.59
N THR A 173 8.90 -24.19 25.47
CA THR A 173 9.19 -25.45 26.17
C THR A 173 9.22 -26.67 25.25
N ALA A 174 8.30 -26.77 24.30
CA ALA A 174 8.28 -27.85 23.31
C ALA A 174 9.44 -27.70 22.32
N ASP A 175 9.72 -26.48 21.89
CA ASP A 175 10.79 -26.18 20.94
C ASP A 175 12.18 -26.40 21.54
N VAL A 176 12.39 -26.09 22.83
CA VAL A 176 13.63 -26.44 23.54
C VAL A 176 13.82 -27.95 23.62
N VAL A 177 12.77 -28.73 23.94
CA VAL A 177 12.86 -30.20 23.98
C VAL A 177 13.22 -30.76 22.61
N ALA A 178 12.54 -30.31 21.56
CA ALA A 178 12.80 -30.76 20.20
C ALA A 178 14.21 -30.36 19.73
N THR A 179 14.64 -29.13 20.03
CA THR A 179 15.97 -28.62 19.70
C THR A 179 17.08 -29.39 20.40
N ALA A 180 16.95 -29.61 21.71
CA ALA A 180 17.91 -30.41 22.48
C ALA A 180 18.05 -31.81 21.89
N ARG A 181 16.93 -32.46 21.57
CA ARG A 181 16.90 -33.79 20.97
C ARG A 181 17.56 -33.82 19.59
N CYS A 182 17.24 -32.87 18.72
CA CYS A 182 17.85 -32.72 17.39
C CYS A 182 19.36 -32.49 17.51
N PHE A 183 19.79 -31.60 18.40
CA PHE A 183 21.20 -31.27 18.61
C PHE A 183 22.02 -32.49 19.05
N PHE A 184 21.57 -33.21 20.08
CA PHE A 184 22.29 -34.39 20.57
C PHE A 184 22.28 -35.54 19.55
N GLU A 185 21.23 -35.67 18.74
CA GLU A 185 21.19 -36.64 17.63
C GLU A 185 22.13 -36.25 16.49
N LEU A 186 22.29 -34.96 16.19
CA LEU A 186 23.29 -34.46 15.24
C LEU A 186 24.71 -34.76 15.72
N ILE A 187 25.02 -34.52 17.01
CA ILE A 187 26.29 -34.93 17.62
C ILE A 187 26.51 -36.43 17.48
N ARG A 188 25.50 -37.25 17.80
CA ARG A 188 25.59 -38.72 17.68
C ARG A 188 25.88 -39.18 16.25
N ARG A 189 25.39 -38.46 15.24
CA ARG A 189 25.65 -38.71 13.81
C ARG A 189 26.97 -38.14 13.31
N GLY A 190 27.76 -37.50 14.17
CA GLY A 190 29.09 -36.98 13.86
C GLY A 190 29.11 -35.53 13.34
N TYR A 191 27.98 -34.81 13.40
CA TYR A 191 27.94 -33.37 13.14
C TYR A 191 28.43 -32.59 14.36
N PHE A 192 28.84 -31.32 14.19
CA PHE A 192 29.51 -30.47 15.20
C PHE A 192 30.94 -30.88 15.61
N LYS A 193 31.58 -31.81 14.87
CA LYS A 193 32.91 -32.31 15.22
C LYS A 193 33.99 -31.24 15.13
N GLU A 194 33.94 -30.41 14.11
CA GLU A 194 34.93 -29.35 13.87
C GLU A 194 34.83 -28.25 14.93
N GLU A 195 33.63 -27.99 15.43
CA GLU A 195 33.33 -26.95 16.41
C GLU A 195 33.69 -27.40 17.83
N LEU A 196 33.41 -28.65 18.20
CA LEU A 196 33.56 -29.16 19.57
C LEU A 196 34.92 -29.83 19.83
N ALA A 197 35.54 -30.49 18.84
CA ALA A 197 36.81 -31.20 19.04
C ALA A 197 38.00 -30.31 19.46
N PRO A 198 38.16 -29.06 18.96
CA PRO A 198 39.22 -28.16 19.42
C PRO A 198 39.07 -27.75 20.89
N ILE A 199 37.87 -27.89 21.45
CA ILE A 199 37.50 -27.39 22.78
C ILE A 199 37.51 -28.53 23.80
N ALA A 200 37.06 -29.71 23.39
CA ALA A 200 37.01 -30.91 24.22
C ALA A 200 37.34 -32.16 23.37
N PRO A 201 38.64 -32.49 23.20
CA PRO A 201 39.09 -33.51 22.26
C PRO A 201 38.53 -34.93 22.49
N LYS A 202 38.19 -35.28 23.74
CA LYS A 202 37.59 -36.58 24.11
C LYS A 202 36.06 -36.56 24.16
N PHE A 203 35.44 -35.39 23.98
CA PHE A 203 34.00 -35.22 24.14
C PHE A 203 33.18 -36.16 23.28
N PHE A 204 33.52 -36.28 21.98
CA PHE A 204 32.78 -37.15 21.07
C PHE A 204 32.88 -38.62 21.44
N ASP A 205 34.08 -39.08 21.80
CA ASP A 205 34.31 -40.48 22.16
C ASP A 205 33.53 -40.82 23.44
N ASP A 206 33.57 -39.94 24.44
CA ASP A 206 32.84 -40.08 25.70
C ASP A 206 31.31 -40.01 25.48
N PHE A 207 30.83 -39.07 24.65
CA PHE A 207 29.42 -38.91 24.33
C PHE A 207 28.85 -40.11 23.58
N LEU A 208 29.57 -40.65 22.59
CA LEU A 208 29.16 -41.84 21.82
C LEU A 208 29.24 -43.12 22.65
N ALA A 209 30.12 -43.19 23.65
CA ALA A 209 30.18 -44.31 24.58
C ALA A 209 28.89 -44.44 25.41
N VAL A 210 28.27 -43.31 25.76
CA VAL A 210 27.01 -43.24 26.50
C VAL A 210 25.80 -43.34 25.56
N ASN A 211 25.80 -42.63 24.42
CA ASN A 211 24.65 -42.48 23.53
C ASN A 211 24.75 -43.35 22.27
N LYS A 212 24.61 -44.67 22.43
CA LYS A 212 24.71 -45.64 21.30
C LYS A 212 23.44 -45.75 20.46
N ALA A 213 22.28 -45.50 21.07
CA ALA A 213 20.98 -45.54 20.41
C ALA A 213 20.54 -44.12 19.98
N VAL A 214 19.49 -44.04 19.15
CA VAL A 214 18.84 -42.78 18.81
C VAL A 214 18.42 -42.05 20.09
N ILE A 215 18.64 -40.74 20.15
CA ILE A 215 18.32 -39.94 21.33
C ILE A 215 16.82 -40.02 21.65
N ALA A 216 16.51 -40.50 22.87
CA ALA A 216 15.15 -40.66 23.35
C ALA A 216 14.51 -39.29 23.66
N PRO A 217 13.19 -39.14 23.47
CA PRO A 217 12.50 -37.91 23.84
C PRO A 217 12.43 -37.77 25.36
N ILE A 218 12.62 -36.54 25.84
CA ILE A 218 12.37 -36.19 27.24
C ILE A 218 10.87 -35.89 27.39
N GLN A 219 10.20 -36.60 28.29
CA GLN A 219 8.78 -36.37 28.56
C GLN A 219 8.60 -35.24 29.58
N LEU A 220 8.35 -34.02 29.07
CA LEU A 220 7.91 -32.89 29.88
C LEU A 220 6.42 -32.64 29.63
N LYS A 221 5.70 -32.19 30.67
CA LYS A 221 4.29 -31.81 30.52
C LYS A 221 4.22 -30.38 29.99
N HIS A 222 3.80 -30.22 28.73
CA HIS A 222 3.62 -28.92 28.11
C HIS A 222 2.21 -28.37 28.40
N ARG A 223 2.13 -27.12 28.84
CA ARG A 223 0.85 -26.42 28.99
C ARG A 223 0.33 -26.01 27.61
N ASN A 224 -0.92 -26.34 27.31
CA ASN A 224 -1.58 -25.85 26.11
C ASN A 224 -1.98 -24.37 26.30
N LEU A 225 -1.12 -23.46 25.86
CA LEU A 225 -1.27 -22.01 26.05
C LEU A 225 -2.49 -21.47 25.29
N LYS A 226 -2.76 -21.94 24.07
CA LYS A 226 -3.96 -21.57 23.27
C LYS A 226 -5.25 -21.85 24.04
N LYS A 227 -5.37 -23.04 24.64
CA LYS A 227 -6.53 -23.41 25.45
C LYS A 227 -6.66 -22.55 26.71
N ALA A 228 -5.54 -22.23 27.37
CA ALA A 228 -5.53 -21.39 28.56
C ALA A 228 -5.97 -19.94 28.26
N SER A 229 -5.42 -19.33 27.20
CA SER A 229 -5.80 -17.99 26.73
C SER A 229 -7.28 -17.94 26.32
N LYS A 230 -7.79 -18.97 25.64
CA LYS A 230 -9.21 -19.07 25.28
C LYS A 230 -10.11 -19.11 26.52
N ALA A 231 -9.78 -19.93 27.51
CA ALA A 231 -10.58 -20.06 28.73
C ALA A 231 -10.66 -18.75 29.54
N LEU A 232 -9.56 -17.97 29.59
CA LEU A 232 -9.57 -16.65 30.24
C LEU A 232 -10.46 -15.64 29.51
N ARG A 233 -10.49 -15.69 28.18
CA ARG A 233 -11.34 -14.83 27.36
C ARG A 233 -12.81 -15.18 27.50
N GLU A 234 -13.16 -16.46 27.48
CA GLU A 234 -14.54 -16.93 27.72
C GLU A 234 -15.02 -16.47 29.11
N GLN A 235 -14.18 -16.56 30.14
CA GLN A 235 -14.47 -16.02 31.48
C GLN A 235 -14.63 -14.49 31.49
N ALA A 236 -13.80 -13.75 30.76
CA ALA A 236 -13.89 -12.29 30.68
C ALA A 236 -15.16 -11.81 29.93
N GLN A 237 -15.55 -12.51 28.86
CA GLN A 237 -16.77 -12.22 28.11
C GLN A 237 -18.04 -12.52 28.89
N GLU A 238 -18.04 -13.53 29.77
CA GLU A 238 -19.16 -13.80 30.68
C GLU A 238 -19.33 -12.71 31.76
N LEU A 239 -18.27 -11.94 32.04
CA LEU A 239 -18.24 -10.89 33.07
C LEU A 239 -18.44 -9.47 32.52
N GLN A 240 -18.36 -9.26 31.21
CA GLN A 240 -18.58 -7.97 30.58
C GLN A 240 -20.02 -7.86 30.04
N PRO A 241 -20.75 -6.76 30.29
CA PRO A 241 -21.94 -6.45 29.49
C PRO A 241 -21.48 -6.32 28.02
N GLN A 242 -22.28 -6.85 27.09
CA GLN A 242 -22.03 -6.65 25.65
C GLN A 242 -21.68 -5.19 25.41
N VAL A 243 -20.52 -4.93 24.81
CA VAL A 243 -20.10 -3.57 24.43
C VAL A 243 -20.99 -3.13 23.27
N SER A 244 -22.24 -2.81 23.57
CA SER A 244 -23.05 -1.90 22.77
C SER A 244 -22.39 -0.53 22.88
N GLY A 245 -22.28 0.19 21.75
CA GLY A 245 -21.87 1.59 21.76
C GLY A 245 -22.70 2.41 22.76
N PRO A 246 -22.23 3.60 23.19
CA PRO A 246 -22.85 4.37 24.27
C PRO A 246 -24.37 4.44 24.12
N ASP A 247 -25.06 4.10 25.21
CA ASP A 247 -26.52 4.02 25.37
C ASP A 247 -27.25 5.22 24.75
N LYS A 248 -27.70 5.06 23.51
CA LYS A 248 -29.06 5.41 23.11
C LYS A 248 -29.56 4.31 22.20
N PRO A 249 -30.64 3.60 22.55
CA PRO A 249 -31.32 2.75 21.58
C PRO A 249 -31.83 3.66 20.46
N VAL A 250 -31.11 3.69 19.34
CA VAL A 250 -31.66 4.20 18.09
C VAL A 250 -32.69 3.15 17.70
N ASP A 251 -33.96 3.51 17.78
CA ASP A 251 -35.08 2.66 17.39
C ASP A 251 -34.79 2.07 16.00
N HIS A 252 -34.89 0.75 15.85
CA HIS A 252 -34.51 0.04 14.63
C HIS A 252 -35.28 0.56 13.40
N ALA A 253 -36.48 1.11 13.60
CA ALA A 253 -37.27 1.78 12.57
C ALA A 253 -36.62 3.08 12.03
N LEU A 254 -35.71 3.72 12.78
CA LEU A 254 -35.08 4.98 12.38
C LEU A 254 -33.95 4.77 11.35
N MET A 255 -33.27 3.62 11.35
CA MET A 255 -32.16 3.35 10.41
C MET A 255 -32.62 2.92 9.02
N GLU A 256 -33.85 2.44 8.89
CA GLU A 256 -34.39 1.92 7.63
C GLU A 256 -34.35 3.00 6.54
N ASP A 257 -34.65 4.24 6.91
CA ASP A 257 -34.63 5.42 6.01
C ASP A 257 -33.25 6.10 5.91
N TRP A 258 -32.24 5.68 6.67
CA TRP A 258 -30.92 6.34 6.61
C TRP A 258 -30.23 6.07 5.27
N PRO A 259 -29.78 7.10 4.54
CA PRO A 259 -28.98 6.87 3.35
C PRO A 259 -27.64 6.22 3.74
N PHE A 260 -27.20 5.28 2.93
CA PHE A 260 -25.87 4.67 3.01
C PHE A 260 -25.11 4.95 1.72
N ILE A 261 -23.81 5.16 1.84
CA ILE A 261 -22.89 5.25 0.69
C ILE A 261 -21.65 4.40 0.96
N HIS A 262 -21.10 3.80 -0.09
CA HIS A 262 -19.77 3.19 -0.01
C HIS A 262 -18.69 4.28 -0.08
N CYS A 263 -17.90 4.40 0.99
CA CYS A 263 -16.79 5.35 1.10
C CYS A 263 -15.41 4.76 0.75
N HIS A 264 -15.33 3.45 0.52
CA HIS A 264 -14.08 2.73 0.26
C HIS A 264 -14.35 1.65 -0.79
N SER A 265 -13.95 1.96 -2.02
CA SER A 265 -14.28 1.18 -3.21
C SER A 265 -13.23 1.31 -4.29
N HIS A 266 -12.85 0.17 -4.84
CA HIS A 266 -11.83 0.05 -5.88
C HIS A 266 -12.46 -0.20 -7.25
N SER A 267 -11.86 0.37 -8.27
CA SER A 267 -12.20 0.12 -9.67
C SER A 267 -11.06 -0.56 -10.41
N GLN A 268 -11.26 -0.86 -11.69
CA GLN A 268 -10.26 -1.39 -12.62
C GLN A 268 -8.96 -0.57 -12.67
N PHE A 269 -8.97 0.70 -12.22
CA PHE A 269 -7.77 1.53 -12.10
C PHE A 269 -6.91 1.20 -10.88
N SER A 270 -7.42 0.40 -9.93
CA SER A 270 -6.60 -0.41 -9.03
C SER A 270 -6.06 -1.61 -9.80
N ILE A 271 -5.03 -1.33 -10.59
CA ILE A 271 -4.49 -2.21 -11.63
C ILE A 271 -4.18 -3.61 -11.09
N LEU A 272 -4.78 -4.63 -11.73
CA LEU A 272 -4.68 -6.04 -11.37
C LEU A 272 -5.11 -6.36 -9.93
N GLN A 273 -5.96 -5.53 -9.33
CA GLN A 273 -6.46 -5.72 -7.96
C GLN A 273 -7.97 -5.59 -7.85
N SER A 274 -8.65 -4.98 -8.80
CA SER A 274 -10.12 -4.90 -8.82
C SER A 274 -10.66 -5.20 -10.20
N THR A 275 -11.84 -5.82 -10.24
CA THR A 275 -12.55 -6.17 -11.49
C THR A 275 -13.72 -5.23 -11.77
N ALA A 276 -14.11 -4.37 -10.83
CA ALA A 276 -15.22 -3.44 -11.00
C ALA A 276 -14.84 -2.26 -11.91
N SER A 277 -15.62 -1.95 -12.94
CA SER A 277 -15.40 -0.70 -13.69
C SER A 277 -15.99 0.50 -12.93
N THR A 278 -15.55 1.72 -13.28
CA THR A 278 -16.15 2.95 -12.73
C THR A 278 -17.65 3.05 -13.03
N GLN A 279 -18.07 2.54 -14.19
CA GLN A 279 -19.48 2.50 -14.59
C GLN A 279 -20.27 1.47 -13.77
N ASP A 280 -19.66 0.35 -13.39
CA ASP A 280 -20.34 -0.67 -12.59
C ASP A 280 -20.63 -0.15 -11.18
N LEU A 281 -19.68 0.57 -10.56
CA LEU A 281 -19.85 1.21 -9.25
C LEU A 281 -21.04 2.19 -9.25
N ILE A 282 -21.13 3.02 -10.29
CA ILE A 282 -22.25 3.96 -10.50
C ILE A 282 -23.56 3.19 -10.66
N SER A 283 -23.57 2.16 -11.50
CA SER A 283 -24.78 1.40 -11.82
C SER A 283 -25.29 0.63 -10.59
N ALA A 284 -24.39 0.07 -9.77
CA ALA A 284 -24.73 -0.62 -8.53
C ALA A 284 -25.31 0.35 -7.48
N ALA A 285 -24.69 1.53 -7.30
CA ALA A 285 -25.18 2.56 -6.38
C ALA A 285 -26.58 3.06 -6.78
N VAL A 286 -26.80 3.32 -8.06
CA VAL A 286 -28.11 3.74 -8.60
C VAL A 286 -29.16 2.64 -8.41
N LYS A 287 -28.82 1.38 -8.71
CA LYS A 287 -29.72 0.23 -8.54
C LYS A 287 -30.21 0.09 -7.09
N ASP A 288 -29.34 0.41 -6.13
CA ASP A 288 -29.63 0.32 -4.70
C ASP A 288 -30.13 1.65 -4.09
N ASN A 289 -30.43 2.66 -4.92
CA ASN A 289 -30.89 3.99 -4.51
C ASN A 289 -29.95 4.71 -3.52
N MET A 290 -28.65 4.44 -3.59
CA MET A 290 -27.65 5.16 -2.80
C MET A 290 -27.49 6.59 -3.35
N PRO A 291 -27.36 7.62 -2.50
CA PRO A 291 -27.21 9.00 -2.97
C PRO A 291 -25.81 9.32 -3.51
N GLY A 292 -24.81 8.47 -3.25
CA GLY A 292 -23.45 8.65 -3.75
C GLY A 292 -22.59 7.40 -3.62
N VAL A 293 -21.42 7.43 -4.25
CA VAL A 293 -20.43 6.34 -4.21
C VAL A 293 -19.02 6.92 -4.34
N ALA A 294 -18.07 6.36 -3.60
CA ALA A 294 -16.66 6.77 -3.66
C ALA A 294 -15.85 5.97 -4.69
N LEU A 295 -14.79 6.58 -5.19
CA LEU A 295 -13.73 5.93 -5.95
C LEU A 295 -12.43 6.16 -5.19
N THR A 296 -11.84 5.12 -4.62
CA THR A 296 -10.65 5.19 -3.75
C THR A 296 -9.55 4.25 -4.23
N ASP A 297 -9.23 4.32 -5.53
CA ASP A 297 -8.24 3.43 -6.14
C ASP A 297 -6.86 3.49 -5.45
N ILE A 298 -6.14 2.37 -5.51
CA ILE A 298 -4.88 2.15 -4.79
C ILE A 298 -3.75 2.94 -5.46
N GLY A 299 -3.21 3.90 -4.71
CA GLY A 299 -2.03 4.69 -5.04
C GLY A 299 -2.22 5.73 -6.15
N ASN A 300 -3.36 5.73 -6.84
CA ASN A 300 -3.55 6.51 -8.06
C ASN A 300 -4.95 7.16 -8.16
N MET A 301 -5.08 8.10 -9.09
CA MET A 301 -6.34 8.79 -9.42
C MET A 301 -6.68 8.70 -10.92
N MET A 302 -6.21 7.65 -11.60
CA MET A 302 -6.33 7.51 -13.06
C MET A 302 -7.81 7.52 -13.52
N GLY A 303 -8.69 6.89 -12.75
CA GLY A 303 -10.12 6.81 -13.04
C GLY A 303 -10.93 8.05 -12.71
N ALA A 304 -10.38 9.05 -12.00
CA ALA A 304 -11.16 10.14 -11.41
C ALA A 304 -11.93 10.99 -12.44
N PHE A 305 -11.30 11.30 -13.58
CA PHE A 305 -11.95 12.06 -14.65
C PHE A 305 -13.10 11.29 -15.29
N HIS A 306 -12.86 10.04 -15.68
CA HIS A 306 -13.87 9.18 -16.29
C HIS A 306 -15.04 8.93 -15.35
N PHE A 307 -14.76 8.66 -14.08
CA PHE A 307 -15.77 8.44 -13.05
C PHE A 307 -16.70 9.65 -12.87
N LEU A 308 -16.15 10.86 -12.69
CA LEU A 308 -16.98 12.06 -12.55
C LEU A 308 -17.74 12.40 -13.83
N GLN A 309 -17.12 12.19 -15.00
CA GLN A 309 -17.80 12.37 -16.29
C GLN A 309 -19.01 11.42 -16.43
N GLN A 310 -18.86 10.15 -16.05
CA GLN A 310 -19.93 9.16 -16.09
C GLN A 310 -21.06 9.49 -15.10
N VAL A 311 -20.72 9.95 -13.88
CA VAL A 311 -21.71 10.45 -12.92
C VAL A 311 -22.49 11.63 -13.49
N GLU A 312 -21.81 12.59 -14.12
CA GLU A 312 -22.46 13.74 -14.75
C GLU A 312 -23.37 13.32 -15.90
N GLN A 313 -22.93 12.37 -16.75
CA GLN A 313 -23.75 11.81 -17.82
C GLN A 313 -24.99 11.08 -17.29
N HIS A 314 -24.85 10.29 -16.22
CA HIS A 314 -25.99 9.65 -15.56
C HIS A 314 -26.99 10.71 -15.07
N ASN A 315 -26.52 11.72 -14.34
CA ASN A 315 -27.38 12.76 -13.79
C ASN A 315 -28.09 13.58 -14.90
N LYS A 316 -27.42 13.84 -16.03
CA LYS A 316 -28.03 14.50 -17.20
C LYS A 316 -29.06 13.63 -17.92
N SER A 317 -29.00 12.32 -17.78
CA SER A 317 -29.97 11.39 -18.38
C SER A 317 -31.28 11.31 -17.62
N LEU A 318 -31.33 11.85 -16.40
CA LEU A 318 -32.55 11.88 -15.57
C LEU A 318 -33.49 12.97 -16.08
N THR A 319 -34.75 12.60 -16.29
CA THR A 319 -35.85 13.54 -16.57
C THR A 319 -36.56 13.95 -15.28
N GLU A 320 -37.36 15.02 -15.29
CA GLU A 320 -38.12 15.45 -14.10
C GLU A 320 -39.03 14.34 -13.53
N ASP A 321 -39.56 13.46 -14.38
CA ASP A 321 -40.42 12.32 -14.00
C ASP A 321 -39.64 11.03 -13.66
N ASP A 322 -38.29 11.04 -13.70
CA ASP A 322 -37.51 9.85 -13.39
C ASP A 322 -37.54 9.56 -11.89
N PRO A 323 -37.90 8.33 -11.45
CA PRO A 323 -37.92 7.99 -10.03
C PRO A 323 -36.52 7.96 -9.38
N ARG A 324 -35.44 7.90 -10.18
CA ARG A 324 -34.06 7.84 -9.70
C ARG A 324 -33.55 9.24 -9.33
N LYS A 325 -32.79 9.31 -8.24
CA LYS A 325 -32.19 10.56 -7.74
C LYS A 325 -30.81 10.79 -8.36
N PRO A 326 -30.37 12.06 -8.52
CA PRO A 326 -29.00 12.36 -8.89
C PRO A 326 -27.99 11.71 -7.94
N LEU A 327 -26.94 11.14 -8.50
CA LEU A 327 -25.85 10.50 -7.77
C LEU A 327 -24.71 11.50 -7.54
N LYS A 328 -24.14 11.54 -6.33
CA LYS A 328 -22.90 12.24 -6.03
C LYS A 328 -21.69 11.30 -6.19
N GLY A 329 -20.81 11.61 -7.12
CA GLY A 329 -19.51 10.93 -7.24
C GLY A 329 -18.52 11.50 -6.23
N ILE A 330 -17.91 10.64 -5.42
CA ILE A 330 -16.93 11.03 -4.41
C ILE A 330 -15.55 10.56 -4.87
N VAL A 331 -14.61 11.50 -5.07
CA VAL A 331 -13.26 11.16 -5.50
C VAL A 331 -12.36 11.00 -4.29
N GLY A 332 -11.60 9.91 -4.25
CA GLY A 332 -10.60 9.62 -3.23
C GLY A 332 -9.42 8.83 -3.78
N CYS A 333 -8.60 8.31 -2.88
CA CYS A 333 -7.44 7.48 -3.18
C CYS A 333 -7.00 6.77 -1.90
N GLU A 334 -6.62 5.50 -2.02
CA GLU A 334 -5.96 4.75 -0.95
C GLU A 334 -4.44 4.88 -1.12
N LEU A 335 -3.78 5.61 -0.23
CA LEU A 335 -2.33 5.87 -0.31
C LEU A 335 -1.56 5.00 0.70
N ASN A 336 -0.36 4.56 0.30
CA ASN A 336 0.56 3.91 1.21
C ASN A 336 1.37 4.96 1.98
N VAL A 337 1.23 4.99 3.31
CA VAL A 337 1.88 5.96 4.20
C VAL A 337 3.02 5.29 4.96
N CYS A 338 4.24 5.65 4.62
CA CYS A 338 5.47 5.08 5.14
C CYS A 338 6.17 6.04 6.14
N GLU A 339 7.21 5.57 6.83
CA GLU A 339 7.97 6.41 7.78
C GLU A 339 8.74 7.52 7.03
N ASN A 340 9.36 7.19 5.90
CA ASN A 340 10.07 8.13 5.04
C ASN A 340 10.04 7.67 3.57
N HIS A 341 9.37 8.44 2.72
CA HIS A 341 9.13 8.09 1.32
C HIS A 341 10.42 8.06 0.46
N THR A 342 11.44 8.83 0.85
CA THR A 342 12.74 8.88 0.15
C THR A 342 13.69 7.75 0.55
N ASN A 343 13.44 7.10 1.69
CA ASN A 343 14.29 6.01 2.16
C ASN A 343 13.97 4.70 1.42
N LYS A 344 14.99 4.14 0.75
CA LYS A 344 14.92 2.87 0.01
C LYS A 344 15.96 1.84 0.51
N ASN A 345 16.61 2.12 1.64
CA ASN A 345 17.64 1.24 2.22
C ASN A 345 17.05 -0.02 2.87
N HIS A 346 15.76 0.02 3.21
CA HIS A 346 15.03 -1.12 3.75
C HIS A 346 13.59 -1.11 3.23
N LYS A 347 12.94 -2.27 3.30
CA LYS A 347 11.57 -2.42 2.82
C LYS A 347 10.57 -1.89 3.82
N ASP A 348 10.02 -0.73 3.50
CA ASP A 348 8.86 -0.13 4.16
C ASP A 348 7.81 0.16 3.08
N ASN A 349 6.80 -0.67 2.94
CA ASN A 349 5.74 -0.43 1.96
C ASN A 349 4.70 0.58 2.48
N GLY A 350 4.77 1.01 3.75
CA GLY A 350 3.78 1.85 4.38
C GLY A 350 2.45 1.15 4.72
N TYR A 351 1.55 1.93 5.31
CA TYR A 351 0.20 1.54 5.70
C TYR A 351 -0.84 2.09 4.72
N GLN A 352 -1.91 1.36 4.48
CA GLN A 352 -2.98 1.74 3.56
C GLN A 352 -3.98 2.68 4.22
N ILE A 353 -3.98 3.96 3.81
CA ILE A 353 -4.85 4.99 4.38
C ILE A 353 -5.76 5.56 3.28
N VAL A 354 -7.05 5.70 3.59
CA VAL A 354 -8.05 6.17 2.63
C VAL A 354 -8.25 7.67 2.77
N PHE A 355 -8.13 8.37 1.65
CA PHE A 355 -8.36 9.81 1.57
C PHE A 355 -9.53 10.10 0.63
N LEU A 356 -10.46 10.96 1.05
CA LEU A 356 -11.55 11.46 0.23
C LEU A 356 -11.39 12.97 0.02
N ALA A 357 -11.57 13.44 -1.21
CA ALA A 357 -11.58 14.85 -1.54
C ALA A 357 -12.92 15.47 -1.14
N LYS A 358 -12.90 16.33 -0.11
CA LYS A 358 -14.08 17.08 0.35
C LYS A 358 -14.55 18.11 -0.68
N ASN A 359 -13.63 18.64 -1.47
CA ASN A 359 -13.87 19.66 -2.49
C ASN A 359 -12.72 19.66 -3.52
N LYS A 360 -12.75 20.64 -4.45
CA LYS A 360 -11.76 20.76 -5.52
C LYS A 360 -10.32 21.02 -5.02
N ILE A 361 -10.15 21.67 -3.87
CA ILE A 361 -8.84 21.87 -3.23
C ILE A 361 -8.30 20.51 -2.76
N GLY A 362 -9.14 19.73 -2.08
CA GLY A 362 -8.82 18.36 -1.68
C GLY A 362 -8.42 17.47 -2.86
N TYR A 363 -9.14 17.56 -3.98
CA TYR A 363 -8.77 16.84 -5.21
C TYR A 363 -7.37 17.22 -5.71
N HIS A 364 -7.04 18.52 -5.74
CA HIS A 364 -5.71 18.97 -6.17
C HIS A 364 -4.60 18.49 -5.24
N ASN A 365 -4.85 18.53 -3.93
CA ASN A 365 -3.92 18.02 -2.92
C ASN A 365 -3.70 16.51 -3.06
N LEU A 366 -4.77 15.75 -3.25
CA LEU A 366 -4.70 14.30 -3.44
C LEU A 366 -3.98 13.92 -4.74
N SER A 367 -4.24 14.66 -5.82
CA SER A 367 -3.53 14.51 -7.10
C SER A 367 -2.03 14.78 -6.94
N LYS A 368 -1.64 15.79 -6.14
CA LYS A 368 -0.23 16.07 -5.82
C LYS A 368 0.40 14.97 -4.97
N LEU A 369 -0.29 14.47 -3.95
CA LEU A 369 0.18 13.35 -3.13
C LEU A 369 0.42 12.10 -3.98
N SER A 370 -0.55 11.70 -4.81
CA SER A 370 -0.39 10.55 -5.72
C SER A 370 0.76 10.77 -6.70
N SER A 371 0.91 11.98 -7.27
CA SER A 371 2.03 12.30 -8.17
C SER A 371 3.39 12.16 -7.48
N LEU A 372 3.53 12.69 -6.26
CA LEU A 372 4.78 12.60 -5.47
C LEU A 372 5.06 11.15 -5.03
N ALA A 373 4.02 10.37 -4.77
CA ALA A 373 4.14 8.96 -4.44
C ALA A 373 4.78 8.15 -5.57
N TYR A 374 4.49 8.48 -6.84
CA TYR A 374 5.11 7.84 -8.01
C TYR A 374 6.45 8.45 -8.42
N THR A 375 6.61 9.77 -8.32
CA THR A 375 7.80 10.46 -8.85
C THR A 375 8.98 10.46 -7.87
N ASP A 376 8.72 10.53 -6.56
CA ASP A 376 9.75 10.61 -5.52
C ASP A 376 9.69 9.37 -4.60
N GLY A 377 8.50 9.06 -4.09
CA GLY A 377 8.27 8.03 -3.07
C GLY A 377 8.24 6.58 -3.56
N PHE A 378 8.31 6.34 -4.87
CA PHE A 378 8.12 5.00 -5.42
C PHE A 378 9.26 4.06 -5.02
N TYR A 379 8.89 2.92 -4.44
CA TYR A 379 9.80 1.84 -4.13
C TYR A 379 9.30 0.52 -4.73
N TYR A 380 8.62 -0.32 -3.95
CA TYR A 380 7.80 -1.43 -4.49
C TYR A 380 6.37 -1.00 -4.80
N VAL A 381 5.90 0.02 -4.09
CA VAL A 381 4.59 0.65 -4.24
C VAL A 381 4.81 2.17 -4.22
N PRO A 382 3.87 2.97 -4.77
CA PRO A 382 3.90 4.42 -4.58
C PRO A 382 3.61 4.73 -3.10
N ARG A 383 4.47 5.53 -2.46
CA ARG A 383 4.39 5.85 -1.03
C ARG A 383 4.48 7.34 -0.76
N VAL A 384 3.77 7.80 0.26
CA VAL A 384 3.93 9.13 0.85
C VAL A 384 4.37 8.99 2.31
N ASP A 385 4.83 10.07 2.92
CA ASP A 385 5.08 10.12 4.36
C ASP A 385 4.22 11.20 5.04
N ARG A 386 4.32 11.26 6.36
CA ARG A 386 3.58 12.23 7.18
C ARG A 386 3.90 13.69 6.83
N GLN A 387 5.13 14.00 6.40
CA GLN A 387 5.53 15.36 6.03
C GLN A 387 4.81 15.84 4.76
N LEU A 388 4.72 14.98 3.75
CA LEU A 388 3.94 15.27 2.55
C LEU A 388 2.45 15.43 2.87
N ILE A 389 1.90 14.56 3.72
CA ILE A 389 0.50 14.61 4.13
C ILE A 389 0.20 15.93 4.84
N GLU A 390 1.02 16.34 5.82
CA GLU A 390 0.86 17.60 6.54
C GLU A 390 0.85 18.81 5.60
N ARG A 391 1.68 18.77 4.54
CA ARG A 391 1.76 19.83 3.52
C ARG A 391 0.51 19.91 2.64
N TYR A 392 -0.13 18.78 2.33
CA TYR A 392 -1.26 18.68 1.40
C TYR A 392 -2.56 18.22 2.08
N LYS A 393 -2.75 18.49 3.38
CA LYS A 393 -3.92 17.99 4.14
C LYS A 393 -5.24 18.73 3.89
N GLU A 394 -5.19 19.95 3.34
CA GLU A 394 -6.37 20.79 3.20
C GLU A 394 -7.42 20.15 2.27
N GLY A 395 -8.70 20.21 2.68
CA GLY A 395 -9.80 19.70 1.86
C GLY A 395 -9.91 18.17 1.80
N LEU A 396 -9.24 17.44 2.69
CA LEU A 396 -9.29 15.98 2.75
C LEU A 396 -10.10 15.47 3.95
N ILE A 397 -10.77 14.33 3.75
CA ILE A 397 -11.32 13.46 4.80
C ILE A 397 -10.48 12.19 4.83
N VAL A 398 -10.20 11.66 6.02
CA VAL A 398 -9.34 10.48 6.21
C VAL A 398 -10.10 9.37 6.92
N LEU A 399 -9.98 8.14 6.39
CA LEU A 399 -10.40 6.92 7.07
C LEU A 399 -9.17 6.13 7.51
N THR A 400 -9.22 5.51 8.69
CA THR A 400 -8.05 4.80 9.26
C THR A 400 -7.58 3.58 8.47
N GLY A 401 -8.35 3.12 7.48
CA GLY A 401 -8.01 2.03 6.57
C GLY A 401 -8.54 0.66 7.00
N ASN A 402 -8.28 -0.32 6.14
CA ASN A 402 -8.54 -1.75 6.39
C ASN A 402 -7.51 -2.34 7.38
N LEU A 403 -7.39 -3.67 7.48
CA LEU A 403 -6.40 -4.34 8.35
C LEU A 403 -4.92 -3.95 8.06
N TYR A 404 -4.63 -3.41 6.87
CA TYR A 404 -3.33 -2.86 6.47
C TYR A 404 -3.19 -1.36 6.74
N GLY A 405 -4.23 -0.69 7.26
CA GLY A 405 -4.15 0.67 7.77
C GLY A 405 -3.28 0.78 9.01
N GLU A 406 -2.80 1.99 9.33
CA GLU A 406 -1.77 2.16 10.36
C GLU A 406 -2.26 1.73 11.75
N VAL A 407 -3.45 2.19 12.14
CA VAL A 407 -4.01 1.88 13.46
C VAL A 407 -4.42 0.39 13.55
N PRO A 408 -5.22 -0.18 12.60
CA PRO A 408 -5.54 -1.61 12.58
C PRO A 408 -4.31 -2.52 12.57
N SER A 409 -3.32 -2.22 11.72
CA SER A 409 -2.12 -3.05 11.59
C SER A 409 -1.28 -3.01 12.87
N LYS A 410 -1.16 -1.85 13.54
CA LYS A 410 -0.45 -1.75 14.82
C LYS A 410 -1.16 -2.53 15.93
N ILE A 411 -2.49 -2.54 15.98
CA ILE A 411 -3.25 -3.38 16.94
C ILE A 411 -2.90 -4.86 16.74
N LEU A 412 -2.85 -5.33 15.49
CA LEU A 412 -2.58 -6.73 15.18
C LEU A 412 -1.13 -7.16 15.39
N ASN A 413 -0.17 -6.28 15.09
CA ASN A 413 1.24 -6.66 14.91
C ASN A 413 2.21 -6.02 15.91
N VAL A 414 1.80 -4.97 16.63
CA VAL A 414 2.72 -4.17 17.48
C VAL A 414 2.21 -4.02 18.91
N GLY A 415 0.96 -3.56 19.08
CA GLY A 415 0.35 -3.32 20.38
C GLY A 415 -0.62 -2.13 20.37
N THR A 416 -1.53 -2.11 21.35
CA THR A 416 -2.60 -1.10 21.46
C THR A 416 -2.05 0.29 21.72
N ASN A 417 -0.99 0.42 22.53
CA ASN A 417 -0.37 1.71 22.85
C ASN A 417 0.14 2.42 21.58
N GLN A 418 0.90 1.72 20.72
CA GLN A 418 1.44 2.29 19.49
C GLN A 418 0.34 2.59 18.47
N ALA A 419 -0.73 1.79 18.46
CA ALA A 419 -1.92 2.08 17.65
C ALA A 419 -2.63 3.34 18.13
N GLU A 420 -2.77 3.54 19.44
CA GLU A 420 -3.35 4.73 20.03
C GLU A 420 -2.51 5.98 19.72
N GLU A 421 -1.18 5.92 19.86
CA GLU A 421 -0.28 7.02 19.47
C GLU A 421 -0.45 7.41 17.99
N ALA A 422 -0.57 6.43 17.10
CA ALA A 422 -0.83 6.67 15.70
C ALA A 422 -2.20 7.34 15.49
N LEU A 423 -3.24 6.85 16.14
CA LEU A 423 -4.60 7.40 16.06
C LEU A 423 -4.65 8.85 16.55
N VAL A 424 -3.96 9.16 17.65
CA VAL A 424 -3.85 10.52 18.19
C VAL A 424 -3.18 11.45 17.19
N TRP A 425 -2.11 11.02 16.53
CA TRP A 425 -1.48 11.82 15.48
C TRP A 425 -2.45 12.12 14.32
N TRP A 426 -3.17 11.10 13.83
CA TRP A 426 -4.19 11.30 12.78
C TRP A 426 -5.29 12.27 13.24
N LYS A 427 -5.72 12.17 14.52
CA LYS A 427 -6.72 13.05 15.11
C LYS A 427 -6.24 14.49 15.14
N GLU A 428 -5.00 14.72 15.58
CA GLU A 428 -4.38 16.06 15.61
C GLU A 428 -4.31 16.70 14.22
N GLN A 429 -4.09 15.89 13.18
CA GLN A 429 -3.97 16.41 11.81
C GLN A 429 -5.30 16.64 11.11
N PHE A 430 -6.29 15.77 11.33
CA PHE A 430 -7.50 15.71 10.51
C PHE A 430 -8.82 15.90 11.26
N ALA A 431 -8.88 15.92 12.59
CA ALA A 431 -10.16 16.15 13.27
C ALA A 431 -10.76 17.52 12.87
N PRO A 432 -12.08 17.60 12.57
CA PRO A 432 -13.14 16.59 12.72
C PRO A 432 -13.39 15.72 11.46
N ASP A 433 -12.48 15.72 10.49
CA ASP A 433 -12.51 14.99 9.22
C ASP A 433 -11.74 13.66 9.26
N LEU A 434 -11.46 13.14 10.45
CA LEU A 434 -10.96 11.78 10.68
C LEU A 434 -12.10 10.85 11.11
N TYR A 435 -12.19 9.69 10.47
CA TYR A 435 -13.13 8.63 10.82
C TYR A 435 -12.38 7.32 11.05
N VAL A 436 -12.73 6.63 12.14
CA VAL A 436 -12.24 5.28 12.42
C VAL A 436 -13.07 4.29 11.61
N GLU A 437 -12.40 3.63 10.68
CA GLU A 437 -13.03 2.73 9.72
C GLU A 437 -13.23 1.34 10.35
N ILE A 438 -14.45 0.82 10.24
CA ILE A 438 -14.86 -0.48 10.77
C ILE A 438 -15.35 -1.33 9.58
N MET A 439 -14.80 -2.54 9.45
CA MET A 439 -15.15 -3.52 8.41
C MET A 439 -15.58 -4.84 9.06
N ARG A 440 -16.50 -5.55 8.42
CA ARG A 440 -17.05 -6.83 8.93
C ARG A 440 -17.27 -7.83 7.80
N HIS A 441 -16.20 -8.51 7.42
CA HIS A 441 -16.17 -9.61 6.45
C HIS A 441 -16.26 -10.98 7.13
N GLY A 442 -16.49 -11.03 8.45
CA GLY A 442 -16.60 -12.27 9.22
C GLY A 442 -15.26 -12.92 9.53
N GLN A 443 -14.24 -12.10 9.83
CA GLN A 443 -12.89 -12.53 10.13
C GLN A 443 -12.53 -12.28 11.61
N GLU A 444 -11.82 -13.22 12.25
CA GLU A 444 -11.46 -13.08 13.67
C GLU A 444 -10.52 -11.89 13.93
N ASP A 445 -9.63 -11.59 12.98
CA ASP A 445 -8.72 -10.44 13.06
C ASP A 445 -9.49 -9.11 13.04
N GLU A 446 -10.51 -8.98 12.18
CA GLU A 446 -11.42 -7.84 12.18
C GLU A 446 -12.20 -7.71 13.47
N ASP A 447 -12.79 -8.79 13.99
CA ASP A 447 -13.57 -8.73 15.24
C ASP A 447 -12.71 -8.21 16.40
N ARG A 448 -11.47 -8.69 16.51
CA ARG A 448 -10.52 -8.24 17.54
C ARG A 448 -10.07 -6.80 17.35
N VAL A 449 -9.74 -6.42 16.11
CA VAL A 449 -9.35 -5.04 15.80
C VAL A 449 -10.52 -4.09 16.07
N ASN A 450 -11.73 -4.44 15.66
CA ASN A 450 -12.92 -3.63 15.81
C ASN A 450 -13.24 -3.36 17.29
N GLU A 451 -13.10 -4.35 18.18
CA GLU A 451 -13.28 -4.16 19.62
C GLU A 451 -12.35 -3.05 20.15
N VAL A 452 -11.06 -3.10 19.79
CA VAL A 452 -10.06 -2.11 20.20
C VAL A 452 -10.31 -0.76 19.53
N LEU A 453 -10.61 -0.73 18.22
CA LEU A 453 -10.89 0.49 17.48
C LEU A 453 -12.11 1.24 18.03
N ILE A 454 -13.18 0.52 18.39
CA ILE A 454 -14.38 1.10 19.00
C ILE A 454 -14.02 1.72 20.35
N GLY A 455 -13.25 1.01 21.19
CA GLY A 455 -12.79 1.53 22.48
C GLY A 455 -11.91 2.78 22.34
N LEU A 456 -10.96 2.77 21.39
CA LEU A 456 -10.10 3.93 21.10
C LEU A 456 -10.89 5.11 20.54
N ALA A 457 -11.85 4.87 19.64
CA ALA A 457 -12.70 5.91 19.08
C ALA A 457 -13.55 6.57 20.17
N GLN A 458 -14.12 5.78 21.10
CA GLN A 458 -14.85 6.32 22.26
C GLN A 458 -13.95 7.13 23.17
N LYS A 459 -12.76 6.61 23.52
CA LYS A 459 -11.76 7.29 24.37
C LYS A 459 -11.34 8.64 23.81
N HIS A 460 -11.22 8.73 22.48
CA HIS A 460 -10.74 9.92 21.78
C HIS A 460 -11.85 10.74 21.12
N GLU A 461 -13.13 10.46 21.39
CA GLU A 461 -14.28 11.17 20.80
C GLU A 461 -14.23 11.23 19.26
N LEU A 462 -13.76 10.16 18.62
CA LEU A 462 -13.72 10.02 17.17
C LEU A 462 -14.96 9.29 16.65
N LYS A 463 -15.36 9.64 15.42
CA LYS A 463 -16.51 9.01 14.76
C LYS A 463 -16.10 7.73 14.07
N LEU A 464 -17.00 6.74 14.12
CA LEU A 464 -16.85 5.48 13.39
C LEU A 464 -17.49 5.59 12.02
N VAL A 465 -16.97 4.89 11.01
CA VAL A 465 -17.62 4.71 9.71
C VAL A 465 -17.58 3.24 9.30
N GLY A 466 -18.73 2.72 8.86
CA GLY A 466 -18.84 1.35 8.37
C GLY A 466 -18.58 1.30 6.87
N THR A 467 -17.62 0.48 6.44
CA THR A 467 -17.24 0.31 5.03
C THR A 467 -17.08 -1.18 4.69
N ASN A 468 -16.90 -1.50 3.40
CA ASN A 468 -16.79 -2.90 2.94
C ASN A 468 -15.58 -3.16 2.00
N ASN A 469 -14.65 -2.21 1.85
CA ASN A 469 -13.42 -2.33 1.03
C ASN A 469 -13.59 -3.19 -0.23
N LEU A 470 -14.49 -2.77 -1.13
CA LEU A 470 -14.94 -3.62 -2.22
C LEU A 470 -13.97 -3.63 -3.41
N PHE A 471 -13.82 -4.80 -4.03
CA PHE A 471 -12.97 -5.02 -5.21
C PHE A 471 -13.74 -5.50 -6.44
N TYR A 472 -14.98 -5.96 -6.25
CA TYR A 472 -15.84 -6.51 -7.29
C TYR A 472 -17.31 -6.22 -6.97
N ILE A 473 -18.21 -6.39 -7.94
CA ILE A 473 -19.60 -5.91 -7.82
C ILE A 473 -20.50 -6.97 -7.17
N ASN A 474 -20.52 -8.18 -7.70
CA ASN A 474 -21.36 -9.25 -7.21
C ASN A 474 -20.52 -10.29 -6.46
N LYS A 475 -21.12 -10.99 -5.49
CA LYS A 475 -20.40 -11.99 -4.70
C LYS A 475 -19.83 -13.12 -5.58
N GLU A 476 -20.50 -13.44 -6.68
CA GLU A 476 -20.10 -14.46 -7.65
C GLU A 476 -18.81 -14.08 -8.41
N ASP A 477 -18.48 -12.79 -8.48
CA ASP A 477 -17.28 -12.27 -9.17
C ASP A 477 -15.98 -12.53 -8.38
N ALA A 478 -16.09 -13.04 -7.14
CA ALA A 478 -14.95 -13.33 -6.27
C ALA A 478 -13.91 -14.27 -6.92
N ASN A 479 -14.35 -15.24 -7.72
CA ASN A 479 -13.44 -16.13 -8.44
C ASN A 479 -12.66 -15.41 -9.55
N ALA A 480 -13.31 -14.52 -10.30
CA ALA A 480 -12.64 -13.73 -11.33
C ALA A 480 -11.60 -12.79 -10.72
N HIS A 481 -11.94 -12.19 -9.57
CA HIS A 481 -11.03 -11.38 -8.79
C HIS A 481 -9.83 -12.19 -8.24
N ASP A 482 -10.05 -13.40 -7.71
CA ASP A 482 -8.97 -14.27 -7.24
C ASP A 482 -7.98 -14.63 -8.37
N ILE A 483 -8.48 -14.88 -9.58
CA ILE A 483 -7.66 -15.10 -10.78
C ILE A 483 -6.84 -13.85 -11.13
N LEU A 484 -7.44 -12.66 -11.02
CA LEU A 484 -6.74 -11.39 -11.29
C LEU A 484 -5.55 -11.19 -10.34
N LEU A 485 -5.72 -11.49 -9.04
CA LEU A 485 -4.62 -11.44 -8.07
C LEU A 485 -3.52 -12.45 -8.40
N CYS A 486 -3.88 -13.64 -8.87
CA CYS A 486 -2.90 -14.64 -9.34
C CYS A 486 -2.10 -14.12 -10.55
N VAL A 487 -2.74 -13.44 -11.50
CA VAL A 487 -2.06 -12.81 -12.65
C VAL A 487 -1.09 -11.73 -12.19
N LYS A 488 -1.49 -10.90 -11.22
CA LYS A 488 -0.63 -9.84 -10.64
C LYS A 488 0.67 -10.41 -10.05
N ASP A 489 0.55 -11.48 -9.27
CA ASP A 489 1.68 -12.03 -8.52
C ASP A 489 2.45 -13.11 -9.30
N GLY A 490 1.98 -13.50 -10.48
CA GLY A 490 2.57 -14.58 -11.28
C GLY A 490 2.39 -15.96 -10.65
N GLU A 491 1.33 -16.14 -9.87
CA GLU A 491 1.05 -17.36 -9.11
C GLU A 491 -0.07 -18.21 -9.75
N LYS A 492 -0.14 -19.50 -9.41
CA LYS A 492 -1.24 -20.37 -9.85
C LYS A 492 -2.39 -20.30 -8.87
N GLN A 493 -3.63 -20.29 -9.36
CA GLN A 493 -4.82 -20.34 -8.50
C GLN A 493 -4.85 -21.57 -7.58
N SER A 494 -4.28 -22.70 -8.05
CA SER A 494 -4.13 -23.94 -7.27
C SER A 494 -3.16 -23.82 -6.09
N THR A 495 -2.29 -22.80 -6.06
CA THR A 495 -1.44 -22.51 -4.91
C THR A 495 -2.34 -22.06 -3.75
N PRO A 496 -2.23 -22.64 -2.54
CA PRO A 496 -3.08 -22.27 -1.41
C PRO A 496 -2.91 -20.80 -1.00
N ILE A 497 -4.01 -20.16 -0.59
CA ILE A 497 -3.99 -18.81 -0.04
C ILE A 497 -3.32 -18.85 1.34
N GLY A 498 -2.38 -17.95 1.58
CA GLY A 498 -1.71 -17.83 2.87
C GLY A 498 -0.50 -16.91 2.83
N ARG A 499 0.35 -16.99 3.88
CA ARG A 499 1.58 -16.22 3.99
C ARG A 499 2.79 -17.15 3.99
N GLY A 500 3.87 -16.74 3.33
CA GLY A 500 5.14 -17.48 3.32
C GLY A 500 5.35 -18.34 2.07
N ARG A 501 6.36 -19.21 2.12
CA ARG A 501 6.78 -20.01 0.96
C ARG A 501 5.72 -21.07 0.61
N GLY A 502 5.41 -21.19 -0.69
CA GLY A 502 4.43 -22.16 -1.18
C GLY A 502 2.97 -21.74 -1.00
N MET A 503 2.74 -20.51 -0.53
CA MET A 503 1.43 -19.89 -0.41
C MET A 503 1.38 -18.66 -1.31
N ARG A 504 0.18 -18.30 -1.78
CA ARG A 504 -0.05 -17.08 -2.56
C ARG A 504 -0.93 -16.08 -1.81
N TYR A 505 -0.92 -14.83 -2.27
CA TYR A 505 -1.90 -13.85 -1.85
C TYR A 505 -3.29 -14.16 -2.42
N GLY A 506 -4.31 -13.82 -1.65
CA GLY A 506 -5.72 -13.97 -1.98
C GLY A 506 -6.56 -13.42 -0.83
N LEU A 507 -7.80 -13.02 -1.12
CA LEU A 507 -8.72 -12.57 -0.07
C LEU A 507 -9.17 -13.78 0.78
N PRO A 508 -9.31 -13.64 2.12
CA PRO A 508 -9.64 -14.76 2.99
C PRO A 508 -11.03 -15.38 2.76
N ASN A 509 -11.96 -14.60 2.18
CA ASN A 509 -13.31 -15.04 1.83
C ASN A 509 -13.89 -14.17 0.69
N GLN A 510 -15.19 -14.31 0.41
CA GLN A 510 -15.87 -13.71 -0.74
C GLN A 510 -16.68 -12.43 -0.39
N GLU A 511 -16.50 -11.83 0.79
CA GLU A 511 -17.35 -10.74 1.30
C GLU A 511 -17.02 -9.32 0.78
N TYR A 512 -16.08 -9.19 -0.15
CA TYR A 512 -15.54 -7.92 -0.66
C TYR A 512 -16.26 -7.39 -1.91
N TYR A 513 -17.57 -7.61 -1.98
CA TYR A 513 -18.42 -7.17 -3.08
C TYR A 513 -19.19 -5.87 -2.75
N PHE A 514 -19.94 -5.34 -3.72
CA PHE A 514 -20.83 -4.21 -3.50
C PHE A 514 -22.09 -4.64 -2.74
N LYS A 515 -22.03 -4.57 -1.40
CA LYS A 515 -23.19 -4.86 -0.52
C LYS A 515 -24.27 -3.80 -0.65
N SER A 516 -25.53 -4.21 -0.58
CA SER A 516 -26.66 -3.27 -0.53
C SER A 516 -26.65 -2.46 0.76
N ALA A 517 -27.32 -1.31 0.76
CA ALA A 517 -27.56 -0.48 1.94
C ALA A 517 -28.27 -1.28 3.02
N THR A 518 -29.21 -2.14 2.65
CA THR A 518 -29.92 -3.05 3.57
C THR A 518 -28.96 -4.03 4.23
N ASP A 519 -28.08 -4.67 3.45
CA ASP A 519 -27.09 -5.61 3.99
C ASP A 519 -26.11 -4.91 4.93
N MET A 520 -25.63 -3.72 4.55
CA MET A 520 -24.72 -2.92 5.37
C MET A 520 -25.38 -2.46 6.67
N LYS A 521 -26.64 -2.00 6.64
CA LYS A 521 -27.40 -1.67 7.84
C LYS A 521 -27.59 -2.87 8.76
N ALA A 522 -27.91 -4.04 8.20
CA ALA A 522 -28.06 -5.27 8.96
C ALA A 522 -26.73 -5.70 9.61
N LEU A 523 -25.62 -5.55 8.90
CA LEU A 523 -24.26 -5.87 9.36
C LEU A 523 -23.79 -4.98 10.52
N PHE A 524 -24.23 -3.73 10.56
CA PHE A 524 -23.87 -2.73 11.58
C PHE A 524 -25.03 -2.37 12.53
N LYS A 525 -26.00 -3.28 12.70
CA LYS A 525 -27.19 -3.05 13.53
C LYS A 525 -26.89 -2.68 14.99
N ASP A 526 -25.80 -3.20 15.53
CA ASP A 526 -25.28 -2.95 16.88
C ASP A 526 -24.40 -1.70 16.97
N LEU A 527 -24.06 -1.12 15.81
CA LEU A 527 -23.23 0.08 15.69
C LEU A 527 -23.84 1.14 14.73
N PRO A 528 -25.08 1.62 14.97
CA PRO A 528 -25.76 2.57 14.08
C PRO A 528 -24.94 3.81 13.67
N GLN A 529 -24.10 4.31 14.57
CA GLN A 529 -23.23 5.46 14.31
C GLN A 529 -22.27 5.25 13.15
N ALA A 530 -21.86 4.01 12.87
CA ALA A 530 -21.00 3.69 11.74
C ALA A 530 -21.71 3.92 10.40
N ILE A 531 -23.02 3.67 10.35
CA ILE A 531 -23.87 3.98 9.19
C ILE A 531 -24.17 5.48 9.13
N ALA A 532 -24.50 6.12 10.26
CA ALA A 532 -24.80 7.55 10.32
C ALA A 532 -23.66 8.42 9.75
N SER A 533 -22.41 8.06 10.05
CA SER A 533 -21.24 8.81 9.57
C SER A 533 -21.08 8.77 8.04
N THR A 534 -21.59 7.75 7.35
CA THR A 534 -21.55 7.72 5.87
C THR A 534 -22.36 8.88 5.28
N LYS A 535 -23.52 9.20 5.87
CA LYS A 535 -24.31 10.38 5.51
C LYS A 535 -23.56 11.67 5.85
N GLU A 536 -22.92 11.74 7.00
CA GLU A 536 -22.15 12.92 7.38
C GLU A 536 -21.01 13.21 6.40
N ILE A 537 -20.25 12.17 6.02
CA ILE A 537 -19.19 12.27 5.00
C ILE A 537 -19.80 12.77 3.68
N PHE A 538 -20.91 12.18 3.26
CA PHE A 538 -21.64 12.61 2.06
C PHE A 538 -22.03 14.09 2.10
N ASP A 539 -22.55 14.57 3.24
CA ASP A 539 -23.00 15.95 3.42
C ASP A 539 -21.82 16.94 3.39
N LYS A 540 -20.64 16.54 3.87
CA LYS A 540 -19.42 17.35 3.85
C LYS A 540 -18.82 17.52 2.44
N ILE A 541 -19.10 16.59 1.52
CA ILE A 541 -18.48 16.58 0.19
C ILE A 541 -19.24 17.49 -0.78
N GLU A 542 -18.49 18.39 -1.42
CA GLU A 542 -18.93 19.26 -2.50
C GLU A 542 -18.79 18.55 -3.86
N SER A 543 -19.84 18.61 -4.69
CA SER A 543 -19.76 18.14 -6.07
C SER A 543 -18.96 19.11 -6.92
N PHE A 544 -17.98 18.61 -7.70
CA PHE A 544 -17.20 19.42 -8.62
C PHE A 544 -16.99 18.70 -9.97
N THR A 545 -16.71 19.49 -11.01
CA THR A 545 -16.30 18.98 -12.32
C THR A 545 -14.80 19.13 -12.54
N LEU A 546 -14.22 18.14 -13.22
CA LEU A 546 -12.84 18.15 -13.71
C LEU A 546 -12.73 18.60 -15.16
N PHE A 547 -13.86 18.83 -15.82
CA PHE A 547 -13.87 19.48 -17.12
C PHE A 547 -13.25 20.88 -17.00
N ARG A 548 -12.38 21.21 -17.95
CA ARG A 548 -11.74 22.52 -18.06
C ARG A 548 -11.71 22.92 -19.51
N ASP A 549 -11.84 24.21 -19.75
CA ASP A 549 -11.56 24.79 -21.05
C ASP A 549 -10.09 24.55 -21.42
N VAL A 550 -9.81 24.52 -22.72
CA VAL A 550 -8.47 24.27 -23.24
C VAL A 550 -7.54 25.39 -22.77
N LEU A 551 -6.51 25.02 -22.00
CA LEU A 551 -5.44 25.91 -21.57
C LEU A 551 -4.26 25.74 -22.52
N LEU A 552 -4.04 26.75 -23.36
CA LEU A 552 -2.86 26.79 -24.23
C LEU A 552 -1.68 27.44 -23.49
N PRO A 553 -0.45 26.92 -23.64
CA PRO A 553 0.76 27.60 -23.17
C PRO A 553 0.87 28.99 -23.79
N LYS A 554 1.37 29.97 -23.03
CA LYS A 554 1.68 31.29 -23.58
C LYS A 554 2.92 31.18 -24.46
N PHE A 555 2.83 31.64 -25.71
CA PHE A 555 3.98 31.69 -26.61
C PHE A 555 4.76 33.00 -26.43
N ASN A 556 6.09 32.92 -26.35
CA ASN A 556 6.93 34.11 -26.24
C ASN A 556 7.07 34.77 -27.61
N ILE A 557 6.41 35.92 -27.80
CA ILE A 557 6.51 36.75 -29.01
C ILE A 557 7.56 37.87 -28.82
N PRO A 558 8.20 38.36 -29.90
CA PRO A 558 9.15 39.47 -29.80
C PRO A 558 8.48 40.77 -29.32
N GLU A 559 9.22 41.62 -28.60
CA GLU A 559 8.70 42.87 -28.00
C GLU A 559 8.00 43.78 -28.99
N ALA A 560 8.47 43.82 -30.24
CA ALA A 560 7.88 44.64 -31.30
C ALA A 560 6.43 44.27 -31.67
N PHE A 561 5.99 43.05 -31.32
CA PHE A 561 4.64 42.57 -31.58
C PHE A 561 3.75 42.56 -30.34
N ILE A 562 4.27 42.93 -29.16
CA ILE A 562 3.47 42.95 -27.93
C ILE A 562 2.49 44.12 -27.99
N ASP A 563 1.20 43.84 -27.89
CA ASP A 563 0.18 44.86 -27.75
C ASP A 563 -0.04 45.19 -26.25
N PRO A 564 0.12 46.45 -25.82
CA PRO A 564 -0.10 46.86 -24.43
C PRO A 564 -1.52 46.59 -23.89
N LEU A 565 -2.52 46.48 -24.77
CA LEU A 565 -3.91 46.22 -24.39
C LEU A 565 -4.14 44.74 -24.04
N ASP A 566 -3.36 43.81 -24.58
CA ASP A 566 -3.49 42.38 -24.28
C ASP A 566 -3.24 42.08 -22.78
N GLY A 567 -2.39 42.87 -22.11
CA GLY A 567 -2.19 42.77 -20.66
C GLY A 567 -3.36 43.28 -19.81
N GLN A 568 -4.29 44.03 -20.40
CA GLN A 568 -5.42 44.64 -19.70
C GLN A 568 -6.70 43.82 -19.85
N ASP A 569 -6.94 43.25 -21.04
CA ASP A 569 -8.17 42.49 -21.34
C ASP A 569 -7.94 41.01 -21.69
N GLY A 570 -6.69 40.55 -21.69
CA GLY A 570 -6.36 39.16 -22.03
C GLY A 570 -6.49 38.85 -23.52
N GLY A 571 -6.53 39.87 -24.38
CA GLY A 571 -6.51 39.72 -25.83
C GLY A 571 -5.28 38.99 -26.37
N LYS A 572 -5.35 38.58 -27.64
CA LYS A 572 -4.27 37.89 -28.36
C LYS A 572 -3.76 38.68 -29.57
N ARG A 573 -3.90 40.01 -29.57
CA ARG A 573 -3.54 40.88 -30.70
C ARG A 573 -2.07 40.77 -31.08
N GLY A 574 -1.20 40.63 -30.08
CA GLY A 574 0.22 40.45 -30.33
C GLY A 574 0.56 39.10 -30.96
N GLU A 575 -0.07 38.01 -30.49
CA GLU A 575 0.08 36.69 -31.11
C GLU A 575 -0.45 36.67 -32.54
N ASN A 576 -1.61 37.31 -32.80
CA ASN A 576 -2.18 37.45 -34.14
C ASN A 576 -1.24 38.23 -35.09
N SER A 577 -0.70 39.35 -34.61
CA SER A 577 0.20 40.20 -35.40
C SER A 577 1.51 39.47 -35.74
N TYR A 578 2.06 38.73 -34.78
CA TYR A 578 3.27 37.94 -34.98
C TYR A 578 3.01 36.74 -35.91
N LEU A 579 1.88 36.05 -35.74
CA LEU A 579 1.46 34.97 -36.63
C LEU A 579 1.33 35.47 -38.07
N LYS A 580 0.63 36.58 -38.28
CA LYS A 580 0.49 37.22 -39.60
C LYS A 580 1.86 37.53 -40.21
N PHE A 581 2.77 38.12 -39.45
CA PHE A 581 4.13 38.41 -39.92
C PHE A 581 4.87 37.14 -40.38
N LEU A 582 4.86 36.07 -39.58
CA LEU A 582 5.49 34.80 -39.94
C LEU A 582 4.83 34.15 -41.16
N THR A 583 3.51 34.22 -41.27
CA THR A 583 2.76 33.69 -42.41
C THR A 583 3.18 34.37 -43.71
N PHE A 584 3.24 35.70 -43.76
CA PHE A 584 3.65 36.41 -44.98
C PHE A 584 5.13 36.19 -45.32
N GLN A 585 6.02 36.14 -44.32
CA GLN A 585 7.42 35.76 -44.54
C GLN A 585 7.55 34.33 -45.08
N GLY A 586 6.69 33.40 -44.61
CA GLY A 586 6.58 32.05 -45.14
C GLY A 586 6.07 32.02 -46.58
N ALA A 587 5.04 32.82 -46.88
CA ALA A 587 4.46 32.94 -48.21
C ALA A 587 5.50 33.42 -49.23
N GLU A 588 6.33 34.43 -48.89
CA GLU A 588 7.43 34.91 -49.74
C GLU A 588 8.47 33.82 -50.07
N ARG A 589 8.68 32.86 -49.16
CA ARG A 589 9.62 31.74 -49.37
C ARG A 589 9.01 30.60 -50.19
N ARG A 590 7.70 30.37 -50.06
CA ARG A 590 6.99 29.22 -50.62
C ARG A 590 6.35 29.51 -51.97
N TYR A 591 5.92 30.75 -52.20
CA TYR A 591 5.29 31.22 -53.42
C TYR A 591 6.21 32.18 -54.16
N SER A 592 6.43 31.94 -55.45
CA SER A 592 7.28 32.79 -56.29
C SER A 592 6.68 34.19 -56.50
N VAL A 593 5.34 34.27 -56.55
CA VAL A 593 4.54 35.50 -56.67
C VAL A 593 3.29 35.31 -55.81
N ILE A 594 3.02 36.25 -54.91
CA ILE A 594 1.80 36.26 -54.11
C ILE A 594 0.70 36.88 -54.99
N SER A 595 -0.15 36.03 -55.57
CA SER A 595 -1.32 36.47 -56.33
C SER A 595 -2.43 36.98 -55.39
N THR A 596 -3.41 37.69 -55.96
CA THR A 596 -4.61 38.14 -55.21
C THR A 596 -5.33 36.97 -54.54
N GLU A 597 -5.44 35.82 -55.22
CA GLU A 597 -6.06 34.60 -54.68
C GLU A 597 -5.31 34.05 -53.45
N ILE A 598 -3.98 34.01 -53.50
CA ILE A 598 -3.16 33.55 -52.36
C ILE A 598 -3.32 34.52 -51.19
N GLN A 599 -3.28 35.82 -51.45
CA GLN A 599 -3.42 36.83 -50.42
C GLN A 599 -4.81 36.77 -49.77
N GLU A 600 -5.88 36.69 -50.56
CA GLU A 600 -7.26 36.53 -50.06
C GLU A 600 -7.42 35.28 -49.20
N ARG A 601 -6.84 34.15 -49.63
CA ARG A 601 -6.87 32.90 -48.85
C ARG A 601 -6.13 33.05 -47.51
N LEU A 602 -4.94 33.64 -47.50
CA LEU A 602 -4.16 33.83 -46.27
C LEU A 602 -4.85 34.80 -45.31
N ASP A 603 -5.36 35.93 -45.81
CA ASP A 603 -6.09 36.91 -44.97
C ASP A 603 -7.39 36.31 -44.41
N PHE A 604 -8.11 35.50 -45.20
CA PHE A 604 -9.28 34.75 -44.72
C PHE A 604 -8.91 33.80 -43.59
N GLU A 605 -7.95 32.89 -43.80
CA GLU A 605 -7.54 31.92 -42.78
C GLU A 605 -7.04 32.61 -41.49
N LEU A 606 -6.21 33.65 -41.61
CA LEU A 606 -5.72 34.42 -40.46
C LEU A 606 -6.86 35.07 -39.68
N SER A 607 -7.88 35.60 -40.35
CA SER A 607 -9.06 36.18 -39.69
C SER A 607 -9.86 35.13 -38.92
N VAL A 608 -10.00 33.91 -39.45
CA VAL A 608 -10.69 32.83 -38.74
C VAL A 608 -9.86 32.34 -37.55
N ILE A 609 -8.54 32.23 -37.67
CA ILE A 609 -7.64 31.86 -36.56
C ILE A 609 -7.71 32.90 -35.43
N GLU A 610 -7.75 34.19 -35.78
CA GLU A 610 -7.93 35.29 -34.84
C GLU A 610 -9.28 35.18 -34.12
N ASN A 611 -10.37 34.98 -34.85
CA ASN A 611 -11.73 34.87 -34.30
C ASN A 611 -11.92 33.63 -33.42
N THR A 612 -11.24 32.52 -33.72
CA THR A 612 -11.29 31.30 -32.91
C THR A 612 -10.37 31.36 -31.68
N GLY A 613 -9.48 32.35 -31.61
CA GLY A 613 -8.61 32.55 -30.45
C GLY A 613 -7.47 31.56 -30.34
N TYR A 614 -7.03 30.95 -31.44
CA TYR A 614 -5.94 29.96 -31.46
C TYR A 614 -4.61 30.38 -32.12
N PRO A 615 -4.21 31.67 -32.17
CA PRO A 615 -2.94 32.04 -32.80
C PRO A 615 -1.72 31.43 -32.09
N GLY A 616 -1.72 31.42 -30.74
CA GLY A 616 -0.67 30.78 -29.94
C GLY A 616 -0.50 29.29 -30.25
N TYR A 617 -1.56 28.56 -30.59
CA TYR A 617 -1.43 27.14 -30.95
C TYR A 617 -0.64 26.95 -32.25
N PHE A 618 -0.90 27.77 -33.28
CA PHE A 618 -0.12 27.73 -34.53
C PHE A 618 1.34 28.14 -34.30
N LEU A 619 1.58 29.14 -33.46
CA LEU A 619 2.94 29.58 -33.11
C LEU A 619 3.72 28.49 -32.38
N ILE A 620 3.10 27.82 -31.40
CA ILE A 620 3.70 26.69 -30.69
C ILE A 620 4.07 25.58 -31.68
N VAL A 621 3.14 25.18 -32.55
CA VAL A 621 3.34 24.09 -33.51
C VAL A 621 4.41 24.42 -34.55
N GLN A 622 4.37 25.63 -35.13
CA GLN A 622 5.38 26.09 -36.08
C GLN A 622 6.78 26.07 -35.46
N ASP A 623 6.89 26.50 -34.21
CA ASP A 623 8.16 26.66 -33.52
C ASP A 623 8.89 25.33 -33.33
N PHE A 624 8.27 24.33 -32.71
CA PHE A 624 8.97 23.06 -32.49
C PHE A 624 9.17 22.26 -33.79
N ILE A 625 8.33 22.45 -34.82
CA ILE A 625 8.61 21.90 -36.17
C ILE A 625 9.83 22.57 -36.80
N SER A 626 9.96 23.89 -36.67
CA SER A 626 11.11 24.64 -37.17
C SER A 626 12.39 24.21 -36.47
N GLU A 627 12.36 24.11 -35.14
CA GLU A 627 13.49 23.64 -34.35
C GLU A 627 13.84 22.19 -34.61
N ALA A 628 12.84 21.29 -34.77
CA ALA A 628 13.08 19.91 -35.18
C ALA A 628 13.91 19.84 -36.48
N ARG A 629 13.53 20.60 -37.51
CA ARG A 629 14.28 20.65 -38.77
C ARG A 629 15.70 21.20 -38.59
N LYS A 630 15.89 22.23 -37.76
CA LYS A 630 17.23 22.77 -37.45
C LYS A 630 18.13 21.76 -36.73
N MET A 631 17.53 20.92 -35.88
CA MET A 631 18.21 19.83 -35.18
C MET A 631 18.48 18.60 -36.06
N GLY A 632 18.08 18.64 -37.33
CA GLY A 632 18.22 17.53 -38.27
C GLY A 632 17.19 16.40 -38.06
N VAL A 633 16.11 16.67 -37.32
CA VAL A 633 14.98 15.74 -37.13
C VAL A 633 14.08 15.83 -38.37
N SER A 634 13.75 14.67 -38.93
CA SER A 634 12.85 14.56 -40.06
C SER A 634 11.41 14.73 -39.56
N VAL A 635 10.72 15.72 -40.12
CA VAL A 635 9.30 15.98 -39.85
C VAL A 635 8.48 15.55 -41.05
N GLY A 636 7.39 14.82 -40.82
CA GLY A 636 6.49 14.40 -41.89
C GLY A 636 5.89 15.58 -42.67
N PRO A 637 5.28 15.32 -43.83
CA PRO A 637 4.70 16.38 -44.68
C PRO A 637 3.45 17.05 -44.09
N GLY A 638 2.98 16.59 -42.92
CA GLY A 638 1.71 16.94 -42.30
C GLY A 638 0.62 15.94 -42.69
N ARG A 639 -0.20 15.52 -41.72
CA ARG A 639 -1.35 14.63 -41.91
C ARG A 639 -2.62 15.23 -41.32
N GLY A 640 -3.75 14.59 -41.60
CA GLY A 640 -5.05 15.06 -41.12
C GLY A 640 -5.56 16.30 -41.86
N SER A 641 -6.49 17.03 -41.24
CA SER A 641 -7.12 18.20 -41.85
C SER A 641 -6.21 19.42 -41.93
N ALA A 642 -5.14 19.49 -41.12
CA ALA A 642 -4.17 20.59 -41.13
C ALA A 642 -3.54 20.87 -42.50
N ALA A 643 -3.46 19.86 -43.38
CA ALA A 643 -2.97 20.00 -44.75
C ALA A 643 -3.81 20.96 -45.62
N GLY A 644 -5.06 21.26 -45.23
CA GLY A 644 -5.94 22.20 -45.92
C GLY A 644 -5.69 23.68 -45.61
N SER A 645 -4.75 24.02 -44.71
CA SER A 645 -4.46 25.40 -44.32
C SER A 645 -3.24 25.97 -45.06
N ALA A 646 -3.46 27.06 -45.79
CA ALA A 646 -2.42 27.84 -46.45
C ALA A 646 -1.50 28.53 -45.41
N VAL A 647 -2.06 28.93 -44.27
CA VAL A 647 -1.29 29.44 -43.12
C VAL A 647 -0.33 28.37 -42.60
N ALA A 648 -0.80 27.13 -42.39
CA ALA A 648 0.04 26.02 -41.95
C ALA A 648 1.16 25.68 -42.96
N TYR A 649 0.87 25.75 -44.26
CA TYR A 649 1.86 25.56 -45.31
C TYR A 649 2.95 26.65 -45.30
N CYS A 650 2.55 27.92 -45.18
CA CYS A 650 3.47 29.06 -45.13
C CYS A 650 4.38 29.02 -43.89
N LEU A 651 3.82 28.66 -42.73
CA LEU A 651 4.56 28.47 -41.48
C LEU A 651 5.47 27.23 -41.53
N GLY A 652 5.31 26.37 -42.54
CA GLY A 652 6.06 25.14 -42.70
C GLY A 652 5.63 24.02 -41.75
N ILE A 653 4.45 24.15 -41.13
CA ILE A 653 3.79 23.08 -40.36
C ILE A 653 3.47 21.92 -41.30
N THR A 654 2.89 22.22 -42.45
CA THR A 654 2.65 21.27 -43.54
C THR A 654 3.59 21.55 -44.71
N ASN A 655 3.72 20.58 -45.61
CA ASN A 655 4.57 20.69 -46.79
C ASN A 655 3.80 20.49 -48.10
N ILE A 656 2.46 20.54 -48.04
CA ILE A 656 1.54 20.40 -49.18
C ILE A 656 0.88 21.76 -49.39
N ASP A 657 0.88 22.25 -50.64
CA ASP A 657 0.25 23.50 -51.02
C ASP A 657 -1.27 23.32 -51.21
N PRO A 658 -2.12 23.82 -50.29
CA PRO A 658 -3.55 23.56 -50.33
C PRO A 658 -4.25 24.25 -51.49
N ILE A 659 -3.74 25.38 -51.98
CA ILE A 659 -4.35 26.11 -53.10
C ILE A 659 -4.15 25.33 -54.39
N ARG A 660 -2.95 24.78 -54.61
CA ARG A 660 -2.65 23.96 -55.79
C ARG A 660 -3.49 22.69 -55.88
N TYR A 661 -3.82 22.08 -54.74
CA TYR A 661 -4.54 20.81 -54.66
C TYR A 661 -6.02 20.96 -54.26
N ASP A 662 -6.54 22.19 -54.26
CA ASP A 662 -7.93 22.51 -53.92
C ASP A 662 -8.39 21.91 -52.57
N LEU A 663 -7.52 22.03 -51.56
CA LEU A 663 -7.81 21.57 -50.21
C LEU A 663 -8.56 22.65 -49.42
N LEU A 664 -9.62 22.24 -48.74
CA LEU A 664 -10.53 23.13 -48.01
C LEU A 664 -10.02 23.42 -46.59
N PHE A 665 -9.95 24.71 -46.23
CA PHE A 665 -9.54 25.16 -44.91
C PHE A 665 -10.63 24.88 -43.86
N GLU A 666 -11.90 25.00 -44.23
CA GLU A 666 -13.07 24.87 -43.36
C GLU A 666 -13.21 23.44 -42.81
N ARG A 667 -12.60 22.45 -43.48
CA ARG A 667 -12.50 21.08 -42.98
C ARG A 667 -11.54 20.96 -41.80
N PHE A 668 -10.55 21.86 -41.72
CA PHE A 668 -9.62 21.95 -40.61
C PHE A 668 -10.17 22.79 -39.47
N LEU A 669 -10.58 24.01 -39.79
CA LEU A 669 -11.06 24.97 -38.81
C LEU A 669 -12.30 25.66 -39.37
N ASN A 670 -13.46 25.28 -38.83
CA ASN A 670 -14.74 25.78 -39.29
C ASN A 670 -15.12 27.07 -38.54
N PRO A 671 -15.36 28.19 -39.23
CA PRO A 671 -15.77 29.44 -38.58
C PRO A 671 -17.09 29.34 -37.80
N ASP A 672 -18.01 28.47 -38.25
CA ASP A 672 -19.33 28.28 -37.62
C ASP A 672 -19.28 27.32 -36.41
N ARG A 673 -18.16 26.62 -36.21
CA ARG A 673 -17.97 25.67 -35.11
C ARG A 673 -16.58 25.84 -34.50
N ILE A 674 -16.52 26.61 -33.42
CA ILE A 674 -15.29 26.77 -32.63
C ILE A 674 -14.97 25.46 -31.92
N SER A 675 -14.02 24.70 -32.48
CA SER A 675 -13.41 23.53 -31.86
C SER A 675 -11.90 23.66 -31.90
N LEU A 676 -11.20 23.07 -30.93
CA LEU A 676 -9.74 23.04 -30.94
C LEU A 676 -9.25 22.32 -32.21
N PRO A 677 -8.44 22.96 -33.06
CA PRO A 677 -7.85 22.29 -34.21
C PRO A 677 -6.84 21.24 -33.76
N ASP A 678 -6.88 20.06 -34.37
CA ASP A 678 -5.91 19.00 -34.13
C ASP A 678 -4.85 18.98 -35.23
N ILE A 679 -3.63 19.38 -34.90
CA ILE A 679 -2.47 19.33 -35.80
C ILE A 679 -1.63 18.11 -35.43
N ASP A 680 -1.87 17.04 -36.17
CA ASP A 680 -1.11 15.80 -36.10
C ASP A 680 0.28 15.95 -36.73
N ILE A 681 1.32 15.61 -35.97
CA ILE A 681 2.72 15.80 -36.39
C ILE A 681 3.46 14.48 -36.28
N ASP A 682 4.24 14.19 -37.33
CA ASP A 682 5.11 13.03 -37.44
C ASP A 682 6.57 13.45 -37.24
N PHE A 683 7.27 12.77 -36.34
CA PHE A 683 8.72 12.84 -36.18
C PHE A 683 9.31 11.47 -36.44
N ASP A 684 10.55 11.42 -36.95
CA ASP A 684 11.31 10.17 -36.93
C ASP A 684 11.58 9.71 -35.48
N ASP A 685 11.66 8.39 -35.30
CA ASP A 685 11.71 7.76 -33.97
C ASP A 685 12.96 8.17 -33.18
N GLU A 686 14.12 8.27 -33.85
CA GLU A 686 15.39 8.68 -33.22
C GLU A 686 15.39 10.17 -32.82
N GLY A 687 14.76 11.03 -33.62
CA GLY A 687 14.69 12.47 -33.41
C GLY A 687 13.63 12.93 -32.42
N ARG A 688 12.60 12.11 -32.16
CA ARG A 688 11.48 12.45 -31.26
C ARG A 688 11.93 12.89 -29.86
N SER A 689 12.93 12.22 -29.28
CA SER A 689 13.44 12.58 -27.94
C SER A 689 14.05 13.97 -27.90
N LYS A 690 14.78 14.38 -28.95
CA LYS A 690 15.39 15.73 -29.03
C LYS A 690 14.32 16.82 -29.06
N VAL A 691 13.24 16.59 -29.79
CA VAL A 691 12.10 17.52 -29.85
C VAL A 691 11.42 17.60 -28.48
N MET A 692 11.27 16.47 -27.79
CA MET A 692 10.71 16.46 -26.43
C MET A 692 11.58 17.23 -25.43
N ASP A 693 12.90 17.05 -25.48
CA ASP A 693 13.84 17.82 -24.64
C ASP A 693 13.76 19.32 -24.90
N TYR A 694 13.63 19.72 -26.18
CA TYR A 694 13.42 21.11 -26.55
C TYR A 694 12.12 21.68 -25.94
N VAL A 695 11.01 20.94 -26.06
CA VAL A 695 9.71 21.35 -25.48
C VAL A 695 9.81 21.45 -23.96
N ILE A 696 10.49 20.51 -23.29
CA ILE A 696 10.74 20.55 -21.84
C ILE A 696 11.55 21.78 -21.44
N GLN A 697 12.63 22.11 -22.18
CA GLN A 697 13.45 23.29 -21.90
C GLN A 697 12.69 24.60 -22.12
N LYS A 698 11.84 24.65 -23.16
CA LYS A 698 11.10 25.86 -23.54
C LYS A 698 9.92 26.16 -22.62
N TYR A 699 9.11 25.15 -22.31
CA TYR A 699 7.86 25.31 -21.55
C TYR A 699 7.99 24.91 -20.07
N GLY A 700 9.10 24.28 -19.68
CA GLY A 700 9.41 23.89 -18.31
C GLY A 700 9.04 22.44 -18.01
N ALA A 701 9.94 21.74 -17.31
CA ALA A 701 9.77 20.32 -16.96
C ALA A 701 8.54 20.02 -16.08
N ASN A 702 8.00 21.03 -15.39
CA ASN A 702 6.79 20.92 -14.57
C ASN A 702 5.49 21.22 -15.34
N GLN A 703 5.56 21.55 -16.63
CA GLN A 703 4.43 21.83 -17.51
C GLN A 703 4.31 20.83 -18.68
N VAL A 704 5.27 19.91 -18.81
CA VAL A 704 5.35 18.95 -19.91
C VAL A 704 5.34 17.52 -19.34
N ALA A 705 4.45 16.68 -19.85
CA ALA A 705 4.36 15.27 -19.48
C ALA A 705 3.96 14.44 -20.71
N GLN A 706 4.32 13.16 -20.70
CA GLN A 706 3.77 12.20 -21.67
C GLN A 706 2.38 11.73 -21.22
N ILE A 707 1.58 11.27 -22.18
CA ILE A 707 0.24 10.74 -21.94
C ILE A 707 0.35 9.22 -21.73
N ILE A 708 -0.22 8.74 -20.63
CA ILE A 708 -0.31 7.31 -20.30
C ILE A 708 -1.29 6.60 -21.26
N THR A 709 -1.06 5.32 -21.54
CA THR A 709 -1.90 4.48 -22.42
C THR A 709 -2.48 3.29 -21.69
#